data_AF-A0A5C7Q9D8-F1
#
_entry.id   AF-A0A5C7Q9D8-F1
#
_cell.length_a   1.000
_cell.length_b   1.000
_cell.length_c   1.000
_cell.angle_alpha   90.00
_cell.angle_beta   90.00
_cell.angle_gamma   90.00
#
_symmetry.space_group_name_H-M   'P 1'
#
loop_
_entity.id
_entity.type
_entity.pdbx_description
1 polymer ?
#
loop_
_entity_poly.entity_id
_entity_poly.type
_entity_poly.pdbx_seq_one_letter_code
_entity_poly.pdbx_strand_id
1 'polypeptide(L)'
;MRSAGRIRCARSTRSSESAPGARRGAILRGVRVTGTAATKGGPTGRLLLFHTRISMSKFRYLGAGLLACLMSALPALSPAQQAPKDYKSAAEVPVAQFFGLADFRTVRLSPDGKRIAAVAPYKGRGNLLVVDLATRQAKSVTATDRWDVGNVRWIGNNRLYFTVADGQEASGKLRLKGAYTIAPDGSEMKEVFGYNDNGSPRGLRVTEVLDTEGGDSPVAYVAMQERSRDWSDVYKLDMRTLRFELLSFDSPGRTESWVLDSKKTPRVVLRYEPRPAKGKPYSKTIWHRAAAGGAWEKLFEMSSQNEREALDVCGFDSDDRTLYVTARRDRDKAALWKYDTQTRQFGELMVDDAIVDVACGAPDSGDGLLVDPETKKVVGFTYQSDRPKKVFFDANAGYARLAQQLAASVPGFAVMRSTKDKSRALVLTYSDIDPGTYYLFDPAKNQLEVIARSRVWVKPELMAERRFIQYKGRDGQLIPAYLTLPRGVPAKALPLIVNIHGGPQVRGYQWSEWGRWPEAQFFASRGYAVLEPEPRASKGYGYKLHTSGFKQWGQAAQDDITDGALHLVKEGIVDKERMCLHGGSYGGYASLQGLVREPDLFKCAHSFVAVTDLGLMQSVAWSDIAENLEFSYLDNEFKLEVGDSKDDAEMFQRFSPARNADKIKAAVMLTMGSDDRRVPLIHGEKMRDAMVKAGKPIEWKVYAEEGHGFNKEANVTDFYTRSLRFYDEHIGPNRKKQP
;
A
#
# COMPACT_ATOMS: atom_id res chain seq x y z
N MET A 1 -15.99 1.55 -66.76
CA MET A 1 -15.57 1.98 -68.12
C MET A 1 -14.06 2.22 -68.05
N ARG A 2 -13.23 1.26 -68.48
CA ARG A 2 -12.64 1.15 -69.84
C ARG A 2 -11.90 2.43 -70.23
N SER A 3 -10.56 2.48 -70.07
CA SER A 3 -9.54 2.05 -71.07
C SER A 3 -9.41 3.06 -72.22
N ALA A 4 -8.28 3.39 -72.84
CA ALA A 4 -6.88 2.99 -72.78
C ALA A 4 -6.12 3.91 -73.79
N GLY A 5 -4.81 4.08 -73.64
CA GLY A 5 -3.85 3.59 -74.65
C GLY A 5 -2.70 4.59 -74.84
N ARG A 6 -1.47 4.21 -75.22
CA ARG A 6 -0.98 2.94 -75.79
C ARG A 6 0.56 2.97 -75.94
N ILE A 7 1.18 1.77 -75.93
CA ILE A 7 2.30 1.25 -76.78
C ILE A 7 3.78 1.59 -76.44
N ARG A 8 4.80 0.68 -76.45
CA ARG A 8 4.99 -0.74 -76.91
C ARG A 8 6.29 -1.40 -76.33
N CYS A 9 6.27 -2.74 -76.25
CA CYS A 9 7.32 -3.80 -76.47
C CYS A 9 8.71 -3.76 -75.78
N ALA A 10 9.42 -4.85 -75.43
CA ALA A 10 9.21 -6.32 -75.34
C ALA A 10 10.48 -6.99 -74.71
N ARG A 11 10.31 -8.14 -74.00
CA ARG A 11 11.20 -9.32 -73.71
C ARG A 11 12.70 -9.12 -73.32
N SER A 12 13.43 -9.97 -72.58
CA SER A 12 13.25 -11.06 -71.59
C SER A 12 14.65 -11.39 -71.00
N THR A 13 14.69 -11.98 -69.78
CA THR A 13 15.71 -12.89 -69.18
C THR A 13 17.14 -12.43 -68.76
N ARG A 14 17.32 -12.41 -67.41
CA ARG A 14 18.36 -13.00 -66.50
C ARG A 14 19.89 -12.75 -66.61
N SER A 15 20.46 -12.69 -65.39
CA SER A 15 21.84 -13.04 -64.90
C SER A 15 23.00 -12.16 -65.39
N SER A 16 24.11 -11.91 -64.69
CA SER A 16 24.70 -12.23 -63.37
C SER A 16 26.07 -11.51 -63.31
N GLU A 17 26.62 -11.27 -62.10
CA GLU A 17 28.08 -11.17 -61.80
C GLU A 17 28.88 -10.02 -62.49
N SER A 18 30.02 -9.48 -62.03
CA SER A 18 30.98 -9.69 -60.94
C SER A 18 31.89 -8.44 -60.83
N ALA A 19 32.66 -8.35 -59.74
CA ALA A 19 33.62 -7.30 -59.33
C ALA A 19 34.92 -7.25 -60.22
N PRO A 20 35.94 -6.36 -60.01
CA PRO A 20 36.82 -6.29 -58.81
C PRO A 20 37.25 -4.83 -58.44
N GLY A 21 37.99 -4.47 -57.39
CA GLY A 21 38.75 -5.18 -56.35
C GLY A 21 39.40 -4.16 -55.40
N ALA A 22 39.71 -4.61 -54.17
CA ALA A 22 40.41 -3.85 -53.13
C ALA A 22 41.76 -4.52 -52.76
N ARG A 23 42.78 -3.70 -52.42
CA ARG A 23 44.03 -4.10 -51.74
C ARG A 23 43.91 -3.71 -50.25
N ARG A 24 43.96 -4.62 -49.27
CA ARG A 24 45.05 -5.43 -48.66
C ARG A 24 45.78 -4.75 -47.49
N GLY A 25 45.84 -5.49 -46.36
CA GLY A 25 46.66 -5.30 -45.15
C GLY A 25 45.84 -5.57 -43.87
N ALA A 26 45.48 -6.81 -43.47
CA ALA A 26 46.29 -7.93 -42.92
C ALA A 26 46.83 -7.58 -41.49
N ILE A 27 46.66 -8.35 -40.40
CA ILE A 27 46.97 -9.79 -40.17
C ILE A 27 46.41 -10.28 -38.79
N LEU A 28 45.79 -11.49 -38.79
CA LEU A 28 45.80 -12.67 -37.86
C LEU A 28 45.64 -12.52 -36.33
N ARG A 29 45.07 -13.42 -35.50
CA ARG A 29 44.68 -14.86 -35.45
C ARG A 29 43.45 -14.96 -34.49
N GLY A 30 42.47 -15.87 -34.49
CA GLY A 30 42.30 -17.21 -35.04
C GLY A 30 42.04 -18.21 -33.90
N VAL A 31 40.79 -18.66 -33.67
CA VAL A 31 40.44 -20.01 -33.15
C VAL A 31 39.04 -20.40 -33.67
N ARG A 32 38.95 -21.62 -34.23
CA ARG A 32 37.77 -22.29 -34.81
C ARG A 32 36.80 -22.82 -33.74
N VAL A 33 35.51 -22.88 -34.09
CA VAL A 33 34.60 -23.94 -33.63
C VAL A 33 33.88 -24.52 -34.85
N THR A 34 34.02 -25.83 -35.04
CA THR A 34 33.28 -26.69 -35.99
C THR A 34 32.27 -27.52 -35.20
N GLY A 35 31.06 -27.74 -35.73
CA GLY A 35 30.16 -28.79 -35.23
C GLY A 35 28.68 -28.57 -35.54
N THR A 36 28.15 -29.42 -36.40
CA THR A 36 26.85 -29.45 -37.06
C THR A 36 25.68 -30.08 -36.25
N ALA A 37 24.46 -29.75 -36.70
CA ALA A 37 23.24 -30.58 -36.80
C ALA A 37 22.12 -30.52 -35.72
N ALA A 38 21.07 -29.75 -36.09
CA ALA A 38 19.62 -30.06 -36.10
C ALA A 38 18.93 -30.84 -34.95
N THR A 39 17.89 -30.24 -34.33
CA THR A 39 16.45 -30.49 -34.65
C THR A 39 15.45 -29.69 -33.78
N LYS A 40 14.42 -29.12 -34.45
CA LYS A 40 13.02 -28.83 -34.05
C LYS A 40 12.64 -27.96 -32.81
N GLY A 41 12.03 -26.79 -33.09
CA GLY A 41 10.66 -26.46 -32.64
C GLY A 41 10.44 -25.39 -31.54
N GLY A 42 9.83 -24.24 -31.90
CA GLY A 42 9.02 -23.38 -31.00
C GLY A 42 9.56 -21.95 -30.73
N PRO A 43 8.75 -20.88 -30.85
CA PRO A 43 9.24 -19.51 -30.79
C PRO A 43 9.44 -19.07 -29.34
N THR A 44 10.69 -18.95 -28.91
CA THR A 44 11.04 -18.22 -27.69
C THR A 44 11.56 -16.86 -28.10
N GLY A 45 10.78 -15.81 -27.79
CA GLY A 45 11.26 -14.43 -27.80
C GLY A 45 12.31 -14.29 -26.71
N ARG A 46 13.59 -14.45 -27.06
CA ARG A 46 14.73 -14.18 -26.18
C ARG A 46 14.78 -12.67 -25.93
N LEU A 47 14.39 -12.27 -24.72
CA LEU A 47 14.69 -10.95 -24.17
C LEU A 47 16.23 -10.83 -24.05
N LEU A 48 16.84 -10.08 -24.97
CA LEU A 48 18.26 -9.72 -24.91
C LEU A 48 18.47 -8.74 -23.76
N LEU A 49 18.91 -9.25 -22.61
CA LEU A 49 19.48 -8.46 -21.53
C LEU A 49 20.82 -7.87 -22.01
N PHE A 50 20.78 -6.71 -22.65
CA PHE A 50 21.97 -5.90 -22.89
C PHE A 50 22.52 -5.40 -21.54
N HIS A 51 23.60 -6.02 -21.07
CA HIS A 51 24.46 -5.43 -20.04
C HIS A 51 25.29 -4.32 -20.69
N THR A 52 24.69 -3.15 -20.90
CA THR A 52 25.48 -1.94 -21.10
C THR A 52 26.12 -1.60 -19.75
N ARG A 53 27.44 -1.73 -19.65
CA ARG A 53 28.20 -1.19 -18.52
C ARG A 53 28.05 0.33 -18.53
N ILE A 54 27.03 0.84 -17.86
CA ILE A 54 26.94 2.26 -17.51
C ILE A 54 28.10 2.52 -16.54
N SER A 55 29.07 3.32 -16.97
CA SER A 55 30.08 3.89 -16.07
C SER A 55 29.34 4.62 -14.95
N MET A 56 29.31 4.04 -13.75
CA MET A 56 28.67 4.65 -12.59
C MET A 56 29.56 5.79 -12.11
N SER A 57 29.22 7.03 -12.47
CA SER A 57 29.78 8.20 -11.81
C SER A 57 29.41 8.14 -10.33
N LYS A 58 30.41 8.04 -9.43
CA LYS A 58 30.17 8.13 -7.99
C LYS A 58 29.58 9.51 -7.66
N PHE A 59 28.34 9.56 -7.21
CA PHE A 59 27.73 10.80 -6.71
C PHE A 59 28.49 11.32 -5.49
N ARG A 60 28.58 12.65 -5.34
CA ARG A 60 29.14 13.24 -4.11
C ARG A 60 28.06 13.23 -3.03
N TYR A 61 28.31 12.52 -1.94
CA TYR A 61 27.44 12.50 -0.75
C TYR A 61 27.87 13.61 0.21
N LEU A 62 26.95 14.50 0.56
CA LEU A 62 27.14 15.44 1.68
C LEU A 62 26.31 14.98 2.89
N GLY A 63 26.93 14.99 4.06
CA GLY A 63 26.27 14.67 5.33
C GLY A 63 25.40 15.81 5.87
N ALA A 64 24.21 15.43 6.35
CA ALA A 64 23.33 16.00 7.39
C ALA A 64 23.17 17.52 7.65
N GLY A 65 23.68 18.44 6.82
CA GLY A 65 23.51 19.89 7.04
C GLY A 65 22.05 20.33 7.16
N LEU A 66 21.19 19.82 6.28
CA LEU A 66 19.73 20.07 6.29
C LEU A 66 18.98 19.32 7.40
N LEU A 67 19.48 18.15 7.79
CA LEU A 67 18.89 17.35 8.88
C LEU A 67 19.01 18.08 10.22
N ALA A 68 20.13 18.77 10.45
CA ALA A 68 20.33 19.61 11.64
C ALA A 68 19.36 20.80 11.67
N CYS A 69 19.12 21.45 10.52
CA CYS A 69 18.17 22.57 10.40
C CYS A 69 16.72 22.12 10.68
N LEU A 70 16.31 20.97 10.14
CA LEU A 70 15.00 20.37 10.39
C LEU A 70 14.78 20.02 11.87
N MET A 71 15.82 19.52 12.55
CA MET A 71 15.75 19.25 13.99
C MET A 71 15.75 20.53 14.84
N SER A 72 16.40 21.61 14.38
CA SER A 72 16.50 22.88 15.13
C SER A 72 15.22 23.73 15.13
N ALA A 73 14.32 23.54 14.16
CA ALA A 73 13.07 24.30 14.05
C ALA A 73 11.89 23.66 14.78
N LEU A 74 12.10 22.51 15.43
CA LEU A 74 11.10 21.89 16.29
C LEU A 74 11.19 22.55 17.68
N PRO A 75 10.13 23.18 18.20
CA PRO A 75 10.07 23.48 19.62
C PRO A 75 10.30 22.19 20.40
N ALA A 76 11.06 22.28 21.50
CA ALA A 76 11.58 21.15 22.28
C ALA A 76 10.71 19.89 22.17
N LEU A 77 11.26 18.87 21.50
CA LEU A 77 10.63 17.57 21.30
C LEU A 77 9.98 17.07 22.59
N SER A 78 8.79 16.48 22.49
CA SER A 78 8.13 15.84 23.63
C SER A 78 9.09 14.83 24.30
N PRO A 79 9.02 14.62 25.62
CA PRO A 79 9.93 13.73 26.36
C PRO A 79 10.00 12.28 25.84
N ALA A 80 9.03 11.83 25.04
CA ALA A 80 9.00 10.51 24.40
C ALA A 80 9.93 10.40 23.17
N GLN A 81 10.36 11.51 22.58
CA GLN A 81 11.40 11.59 21.55
C GLN A 81 12.72 12.05 22.21
N GLN A 82 13.25 11.22 23.13
CA GLN A 82 14.63 11.43 23.56
C GLN A 82 15.56 11.37 22.34
N ALA A 83 16.60 12.20 22.34
CA ALA A 83 17.67 12.14 21.34
C ALA A 83 18.09 10.67 21.13
N PRO A 84 18.34 10.23 19.88
CA PRO A 84 18.62 8.84 19.58
C PRO A 84 19.72 8.32 20.51
N LYS A 85 19.35 7.42 21.42
CA LYS A 85 20.33 6.64 22.17
C LYS A 85 21.09 5.78 21.18
N ASP A 86 22.39 5.65 21.37
CA ASP A 86 23.24 4.81 20.54
C ASP A 86 23.01 3.32 20.87
N TYR A 87 21.81 2.82 20.58
CA TYR A 87 21.41 1.44 20.80
C TYR A 87 22.43 0.50 20.15
N LYS A 88 22.91 -0.48 20.91
CA LYS A 88 23.90 -1.47 20.45
C LYS A 88 23.24 -2.72 19.87
N SER A 89 21.98 -2.95 20.22
CA SER A 89 21.15 -4.04 19.70
C SER A 89 19.71 -3.59 19.47
N ALA A 90 18.98 -4.30 18.62
CA ALA A 90 17.55 -4.03 18.39
C ALA A 90 16.69 -4.31 19.64
N ALA A 91 17.13 -5.23 20.51
CA ALA A 91 16.44 -5.58 21.76
C ALA A 91 16.42 -4.44 22.79
N GLU A 92 17.42 -3.54 22.77
CA GLU A 92 17.50 -2.37 23.66
C GLU A 92 16.49 -1.27 23.32
N VAL A 93 15.93 -1.29 22.10
CA VAL A 93 14.98 -0.27 21.66
C VAL A 93 13.67 -0.41 22.45
N PRO A 94 13.23 0.62 23.17
CA PRO A 94 12.00 0.58 23.95
C PRO A 94 10.76 0.36 23.08
N VAL A 95 9.72 -0.26 23.66
CA VAL A 95 8.43 -0.49 22.99
C VAL A 95 7.85 0.82 22.44
N ALA A 96 7.80 1.87 23.28
CA ALA A 96 7.29 3.18 22.88
C ALA A 96 8.04 3.79 21.67
N GLN A 97 9.33 3.48 21.50
CA GLN A 97 10.13 3.98 20.38
C GLN A 97 9.77 3.28 19.06
N PHE A 98 9.52 1.97 19.09
CA PHE A 98 9.11 1.18 17.91
C PHE A 98 7.77 1.66 17.34
N PHE A 99 6.80 1.93 18.22
CA PHE A 99 5.42 2.24 17.85
C PHE A 99 5.08 3.74 17.91
N GLY A 100 6.05 4.59 18.28
CA GLY A 100 5.92 6.05 18.20
C GLY A 100 5.79 6.54 16.75
N LEU A 101 5.37 7.79 16.60
CA LEU A 101 5.29 8.45 15.30
C LEU A 101 6.68 8.53 14.63
N ALA A 102 6.68 8.47 13.30
CA ALA A 102 7.87 8.79 12.50
C ALA A 102 8.29 10.25 12.75
N ASP A 103 9.61 10.49 12.82
CA ASP A 103 10.20 11.81 13.02
C ASP A 103 9.91 12.74 11.84
N PHE A 104 9.93 12.19 10.62
CA PHE A 104 9.52 12.89 9.40
C PHE A 104 8.68 11.99 8.51
N ARG A 105 7.50 12.46 8.12
CA ARG A 105 6.63 11.79 7.15
C ARG A 105 6.10 12.77 6.10
N THR A 106 5.58 12.25 5.00
CA THR A 106 4.98 13.06 3.92
C THR A 106 5.89 14.19 3.45
N VAL A 107 7.17 13.89 3.20
CA VAL A 107 8.12 14.88 2.68
C VAL A 107 7.81 15.17 1.21
N ARG A 108 7.68 16.46 0.86
CA ARG A 108 7.29 16.95 -0.46
C ARG A 108 8.17 18.11 -0.89
N LEU A 109 8.78 18.01 -2.06
CA LEU A 109 9.50 19.10 -2.71
C LEU A 109 8.50 20.04 -3.42
N SER A 110 8.70 21.36 -3.32
CA SER A 110 7.92 22.33 -4.09
C SER A 110 8.16 22.18 -5.59
N PRO A 111 7.20 22.54 -6.46
CA PRO A 111 7.35 22.34 -7.91
C PRO A 111 8.55 23.07 -8.54
N ASP A 112 8.98 24.20 -7.95
CA ASP A 112 10.18 24.96 -8.32
C ASP A 112 11.48 24.47 -7.66
N GLY A 113 11.41 23.45 -6.79
CA GLY A 113 12.57 22.86 -6.14
C GLY A 113 13.24 23.72 -5.06
N LYS A 114 12.60 24.80 -4.60
CA LYS A 114 13.18 25.74 -3.61
C LYS A 114 12.81 25.44 -2.16
N ARG A 115 11.73 24.68 -1.92
CA ARG A 115 11.21 24.43 -0.56
C ARG A 115 10.83 22.97 -0.37
N ILE A 116 10.89 22.54 0.89
CA ILE A 116 10.40 21.23 1.32
C ILE A 116 9.26 21.46 2.30
N ALA A 117 8.15 20.75 2.12
CA ALA A 117 7.13 20.57 3.14
C ALA A 117 7.30 19.18 3.76
N ALA A 118 7.20 19.06 5.08
CA ALA A 118 7.25 17.79 5.78
C ALA A 118 6.32 17.80 6.98
N VAL A 119 5.86 16.62 7.40
CA VAL A 119 5.10 16.45 8.64
C VAL A 119 6.04 15.87 9.70
N ALA A 120 6.12 16.52 10.85
CA ALA A 120 6.92 16.08 11.99
C ALA A 120 6.09 16.11 13.30
N PRO A 121 6.40 15.28 14.30
CA PRO A 121 5.68 15.29 15.57
C PRO A 121 5.88 16.60 16.35
N TYR A 122 4.80 17.10 16.94
CA TYR A 122 4.76 18.18 17.93
C TYR A 122 3.64 17.88 18.93
N LYS A 123 3.97 17.82 20.23
CA LYS A 123 3.04 17.44 21.31
C LYS A 123 2.25 16.14 21.03
N GLY A 124 2.90 15.14 20.42
CA GLY A 124 2.25 13.85 20.11
C GLY A 124 1.24 13.92 18.94
N ARG A 125 1.31 14.96 18.10
CA ARG A 125 0.53 15.11 16.86
C ARG A 125 1.45 15.47 15.69
N GLY A 126 1.17 14.96 14.50
CA GLY A 126 1.88 15.37 13.29
C GLY A 126 1.52 16.79 12.87
N ASN A 127 2.53 17.64 12.70
CA ASN A 127 2.40 19.04 12.30
C ASN A 127 3.24 19.36 11.06
N LEU A 128 2.78 20.33 10.27
CA LEU A 128 3.41 20.74 9.03
C LEU A 128 4.53 21.74 9.30
N LEU A 129 5.68 21.49 8.70
CA LEU A 129 6.79 22.42 8.62
C LEU A 129 7.20 22.63 7.16
N VAL A 130 7.77 23.80 6.90
CA VAL A 130 8.33 24.18 5.60
C VAL A 130 9.80 24.55 5.80
N VAL A 131 10.67 24.06 4.91
CA VAL A 131 12.09 24.38 4.86
C VAL A 131 12.39 25.12 3.58
N ASP A 132 13.05 26.28 3.70
CA ASP A 132 13.65 26.97 2.57
C ASP A 132 15.05 26.41 2.29
N LEU A 133 15.28 25.92 1.08
CA LEU A 133 16.50 25.20 0.73
C LEU A 133 17.71 26.10 0.51
N ALA A 134 17.50 27.39 0.27
CA ALA A 134 18.57 28.37 0.07
C ALA A 134 19.10 28.88 1.40
N THR A 135 18.21 29.31 2.29
CA THR A 135 18.54 29.83 3.62
C THR A 135 18.79 28.71 4.64
N ARG A 136 18.36 27.48 4.34
CA ARG A 136 18.37 26.33 5.26
C ARG A 136 17.55 26.59 6.54
N GLN A 137 16.57 27.48 6.48
CA GLN A 137 15.70 27.76 7.63
C GLN A 137 14.43 26.93 7.53
N ALA A 138 14.03 26.33 8.64
CA ALA A 138 12.78 25.60 8.78
C ALA A 138 11.80 26.40 9.64
N LYS A 139 10.52 26.36 9.27
CA LYS A 139 9.43 27.03 9.96
C LYS A 139 8.27 26.06 10.15
N SER A 140 7.84 25.90 11.40
CA SER A 140 6.56 25.26 11.69
C SER A 140 5.43 26.18 11.21
N VAL A 141 4.58 25.67 10.32
CA VAL A 141 3.44 26.42 9.74
C VAL A 141 2.10 25.97 10.33
N THR A 142 2.10 24.89 11.12
CA THR A 142 0.99 24.49 12.01
C THR A 142 1.53 24.10 13.38
N ALA A 143 0.74 24.33 14.43
CA ALA A 143 1.09 23.96 15.80
C ALA A 143 -0.15 23.44 16.57
N THR A 144 -0.90 22.52 15.96
CA THR A 144 -2.07 21.89 16.58
C THR A 144 -1.65 20.77 17.52
N ASP A 145 -2.29 20.69 18.69
CA ASP A 145 -2.19 19.59 19.64
C ASP A 145 -3.46 18.71 19.65
N ARG A 146 -4.43 19.02 18.78
CA ARG A 146 -5.71 18.30 18.70
C ARG A 146 -5.70 17.24 17.62
N TRP A 147 -5.23 17.59 16.43
CA TRP A 147 -5.35 16.77 15.22
C TRP A 147 -4.01 16.56 14.53
N ASP A 148 -3.91 15.47 13.79
CA ASP A 148 -2.76 15.14 12.96
C ASP A 148 -2.92 15.75 11.57
N VAL A 149 -1.90 16.47 11.11
CA VAL A 149 -1.75 16.82 9.69
C VAL A 149 -1.46 15.53 8.89
N GLY A 150 -2.25 15.35 7.84
CA GLY A 150 -2.27 14.17 6.98
C GLY A 150 -1.76 14.45 5.56
N ASN A 151 -2.66 14.37 4.58
CA ASN A 151 -2.32 14.53 3.16
C ASN A 151 -1.82 15.95 2.90
N VAL A 152 -0.58 16.12 2.41
CA VAL A 152 0.03 17.42 2.09
C VAL A 152 0.31 17.50 0.60
N ARG A 153 -0.13 18.60 -0.02
CA ARG A 153 0.00 18.89 -1.45
C ARG A 153 0.47 20.32 -1.66
N TRP A 154 1.46 20.50 -2.54
CA TRP A 154 1.78 21.82 -3.08
C TRP A 154 0.74 22.22 -4.13
N ILE A 155 0.25 23.45 -4.07
CA ILE A 155 -0.63 24.07 -5.06
C ILE A 155 0.16 25.22 -5.68
N GLY A 156 0.77 24.93 -6.83
CA GLY A 156 1.83 25.78 -7.35
C GLY A 156 3.03 25.86 -6.39
N ASN A 157 3.81 26.93 -6.50
CA ASN A 157 5.04 27.12 -5.69
C ASN A 157 4.77 27.80 -4.34
N ASN A 158 3.65 28.52 -4.21
CA ASN A 158 3.41 29.47 -3.11
C ASN A 158 2.16 29.14 -2.28
N ARG A 159 1.66 27.91 -2.34
CA ARG A 159 0.52 27.48 -1.55
C ARG A 159 0.60 25.99 -1.22
N LEU A 160 0.14 25.64 -0.03
CA LEU A 160 -0.03 24.25 0.41
C LEU A 160 -1.52 23.99 0.66
N TYR A 161 -1.96 22.78 0.35
CA TYR A 161 -3.23 22.20 0.79
C TYR A 161 -2.91 21.02 1.70
N PHE A 162 -3.61 20.91 2.82
CA PHE A 162 -3.48 19.77 3.70
C PHE A 162 -4.76 19.38 4.41
N THR A 163 -4.88 18.12 4.76
CA THR A 163 -5.97 17.61 5.60
C THR A 163 -5.53 17.45 7.04
N VAL A 164 -6.49 17.51 7.97
CA VAL A 164 -6.29 17.16 9.37
C VAL A 164 -7.30 16.10 9.79
N ALA A 165 -6.86 15.16 10.61
CA ALA A 165 -7.70 14.10 11.15
C ALA A 165 -7.36 13.86 12.62
N ASP A 166 -8.30 13.31 13.37
CA ASP A 166 -8.00 12.86 14.73
C ASP A 166 -7.40 11.45 14.67
N GLY A 167 -6.06 11.40 14.69
CA GLY A 167 -5.31 10.14 14.70
C GLY A 167 -5.39 9.38 16.02
N GLN A 168 -6.02 9.96 17.05
CA GLN A 168 -6.22 9.38 18.38
C GLN A 168 -7.69 9.17 18.72
N GLU A 169 -8.58 9.24 17.72
CA GLU A 169 -10.01 9.04 17.93
C GLU A 169 -10.30 7.62 18.45
N ALA A 170 -11.16 7.56 19.47
CA ALA A 170 -11.57 6.33 20.11
C ALA A 170 -12.17 5.30 19.16
N SER A 171 -12.85 5.71 18.08
CA SER A 171 -13.45 4.74 17.14
C SER A 171 -12.43 3.93 16.33
N GLY A 172 -11.14 4.28 16.39
CA GLY A 172 -10.12 3.70 15.51
C GLY A 172 -10.14 4.27 14.09
N LYS A 173 -11.21 5.00 13.71
CA LYS A 173 -11.37 5.57 12.37
C LYS A 173 -10.59 6.88 12.28
N LEU A 174 -9.73 6.99 11.26
CA LEU A 174 -9.08 8.25 10.91
C LEU A 174 -10.10 9.19 10.26
N ARG A 175 -10.93 9.84 11.07
CA ARG A 175 -11.95 10.77 10.57
C ARG A 175 -11.29 12.10 10.21
N LEU A 176 -11.46 12.50 8.95
CA LEU A 176 -11.15 13.86 8.51
C LEU A 176 -11.90 14.85 9.40
N LYS A 177 -11.18 15.79 10.01
CA LYS A 177 -11.74 16.87 10.84
C LYS A 177 -11.75 18.21 10.11
N GLY A 178 -10.92 18.34 9.07
CA GLY A 178 -10.93 19.49 8.20
C GLY A 178 -9.87 19.42 7.11
N ALA A 179 -9.91 20.41 6.23
CA ALA A 179 -8.89 20.66 5.23
C ALA A 179 -8.57 22.14 5.19
N TYR A 180 -7.30 22.47 5.02
CA TYR A 180 -6.78 23.82 5.10
C TYR A 180 -5.84 24.08 3.93
N THR A 181 -5.67 25.36 3.65
CA THR A 181 -4.69 25.84 2.70
C THR A 181 -3.96 27.04 3.28
N ILE A 182 -2.66 27.12 3.03
CA ILE A 182 -1.76 28.05 3.72
C ILE A 182 -0.61 28.48 2.81
N ALA A 183 -0.09 29.69 3.02
CA ALA A 183 1.16 30.11 2.41
C ALA A 183 2.35 29.39 3.09
N PRO A 184 3.48 29.17 2.39
CA PRO A 184 4.58 28.39 2.95
C PRO A 184 5.32 29.06 4.11
N ASP A 185 5.10 30.35 4.34
CA ASP A 185 5.58 31.08 5.50
C ASP A 185 4.60 31.00 6.68
N GLY A 186 3.51 30.25 6.57
CA GLY A 186 2.48 30.13 7.60
C GLY A 186 1.44 31.25 7.60
N SER A 187 1.53 32.24 6.69
CA SER A 187 0.51 33.28 6.56
C SER A 187 -0.69 32.80 5.73
N GLU A 188 -1.73 33.62 5.70
CA GLU A 188 -2.92 33.42 4.85
C GLU A 188 -3.58 32.04 5.01
N MET A 189 -3.54 31.42 6.20
CA MET A 189 -4.24 30.15 6.43
C MET A 189 -5.75 30.35 6.20
N LYS A 190 -6.33 29.45 5.42
CA LYS A 190 -7.78 29.35 5.21
C LYS A 190 -8.24 27.93 5.42
N GLU A 191 -9.37 27.80 6.08
CA GLU A 191 -10.10 26.54 6.13
C GLU A 191 -10.88 26.35 4.83
N VAL A 192 -10.61 25.24 4.15
CA VAL A 192 -11.31 24.82 2.94
C VAL A 192 -12.58 24.06 3.34
N PHE A 193 -12.42 23.12 4.29
CA PHE A 193 -13.48 22.25 4.79
C PHE A 193 -13.34 22.07 6.30
N GLY A 194 -14.47 21.99 7.01
CA GLY A 194 -14.50 21.66 8.43
C GLY A 194 -15.88 21.19 8.87
N TYR A 195 -16.10 21.20 10.18
CA TYR A 195 -17.38 20.88 10.79
C TYR A 195 -17.84 22.04 11.69
N ASN A 196 -19.15 22.23 11.78
CA ASN A 196 -19.79 23.08 12.79
C ASN A 196 -19.82 22.37 14.15
N ASP A 197 -20.12 23.09 15.23
CA ASP A 197 -20.24 22.53 16.59
C ASP A 197 -21.32 21.43 16.70
N ASN A 198 -22.36 21.51 15.86
CA ASN A 198 -23.40 20.48 15.76
C ASN A 198 -22.99 19.26 14.91
N GLY A 199 -21.72 19.18 14.48
CA GLY A 199 -21.18 18.09 13.68
C GLY A 199 -21.56 18.13 12.19
N SER A 200 -22.28 19.15 11.72
CA SER A 200 -22.58 19.29 10.29
C SER A 200 -21.35 19.75 9.50
N PRO A 201 -21.08 19.17 8.31
CA PRO A 201 -19.98 19.63 7.46
C PRO A 201 -20.22 21.07 7.00
N ARG A 202 -19.14 21.85 6.88
CA ARG A 202 -19.15 23.23 6.35
C ARG A 202 -17.97 23.49 5.43
N GLY A 203 -18.11 24.47 4.56
CA GLY A 203 -17.11 24.80 3.56
C GLY A 203 -17.10 23.82 2.38
N LEU A 204 -16.03 23.91 1.59
CA LEU A 204 -15.84 23.20 0.33
C LEU A 204 -15.30 21.80 0.60
N ARG A 205 -16.16 20.78 0.54
CA ARG A 205 -15.74 19.38 0.75
C ARG A 205 -14.98 18.86 -0.47
N VAL A 206 -13.69 19.20 -0.54
CA VAL A 206 -12.74 18.66 -1.51
C VAL A 206 -12.41 17.21 -1.14
N THR A 207 -12.83 16.27 -1.97
CA THR A 207 -12.55 14.84 -1.79
C THR A 207 -11.19 14.47 -2.34
N GLU A 208 -10.72 15.16 -3.38
CA GLU A 208 -9.43 14.91 -4.01
C GLU A 208 -8.88 16.17 -4.71
N VAL A 209 -7.57 16.37 -4.63
CA VAL A 209 -6.84 17.32 -5.48
C VAL A 209 -6.28 16.53 -6.67
N LEU A 210 -6.87 16.72 -7.84
CA LEU A 210 -6.59 15.94 -9.06
C LEU A 210 -5.34 16.46 -9.79
N ASP A 211 -5.21 17.78 -9.92
CA ASP A 211 -4.04 18.43 -10.54
C ASP A 211 -3.93 19.91 -10.09
N THR A 212 -2.88 20.61 -10.52
CA THR A 212 -2.62 22.03 -10.22
C THR A 212 -2.36 22.82 -11.48
N GLU A 213 -2.67 24.12 -11.47
CA GLU A 213 -2.40 25.00 -12.63
C GLU A 213 -0.89 25.08 -12.93
N GLY A 214 -0.06 25.09 -11.89
CA GLY A 214 1.40 25.17 -11.96
C GLY A 214 1.93 26.59 -11.73
N GLY A 215 3.26 26.72 -11.69
CA GLY A 215 3.93 28.00 -11.41
C GLY A 215 3.51 28.56 -10.04
N ASP A 216 3.33 29.87 -9.94
CA ASP A 216 2.93 30.54 -8.68
C ASP A 216 1.40 30.62 -8.50
N SER A 217 0.62 30.01 -9.39
CA SER A 217 -0.83 30.02 -9.35
C SER A 217 -1.35 29.28 -8.10
N PRO A 218 -2.28 29.87 -7.32
CA PRO A 218 -2.94 29.19 -6.21
C PRO A 218 -4.05 28.24 -6.68
N VAL A 219 -4.19 28.01 -7.98
CA VAL A 219 -5.34 27.29 -8.55
C VAL A 219 -5.07 25.80 -8.68
N ALA A 220 -6.04 25.00 -8.26
CA ALA A 220 -6.06 23.55 -8.39
C ALA A 220 -7.33 23.04 -9.06
N TYR A 221 -7.23 21.82 -9.61
CA TYR A 221 -8.33 21.05 -10.16
C TYR A 221 -8.72 20.01 -9.12
N VAL A 222 -9.95 20.07 -8.64
CA VAL A 222 -10.39 19.29 -7.47
C VAL A 222 -11.68 18.54 -7.75
N ALA A 223 -11.79 17.33 -7.20
CA ALA A 223 -13.08 16.67 -7.01
C ALA A 223 -13.71 17.22 -5.72
N MET A 224 -14.93 17.75 -5.81
CA MET A 224 -15.59 18.45 -4.70
C MET A 224 -17.09 18.20 -4.67
N GLN A 225 -17.63 18.10 -3.46
CA GLN A 225 -19.04 17.79 -3.19
C GLN A 225 -19.85 19.06 -2.89
N GLU A 226 -19.99 19.92 -3.90
CA GLU A 226 -20.73 21.18 -3.78
C GLU A 226 -22.20 21.05 -4.22
N ARG A 227 -22.45 20.36 -5.35
CA ARG A 227 -23.82 20.13 -5.87
C ARG A 227 -24.50 18.89 -5.30
N SER A 228 -23.77 18.01 -4.63
CA SER A 228 -24.28 16.78 -4.02
C SER A 228 -23.47 16.42 -2.79
N ARG A 229 -24.10 15.74 -1.83
CA ARG A 229 -23.45 15.19 -0.62
C ARG A 229 -22.85 13.81 -0.84
N ASP A 230 -23.28 13.12 -1.90
CA ASP A 230 -22.98 11.70 -2.11
C ASP A 230 -21.97 11.47 -3.23
N TRP A 231 -21.73 12.47 -4.09
CA TRP A 231 -20.78 12.38 -5.19
C TRP A 231 -20.12 13.71 -5.53
N SER A 232 -18.96 13.65 -6.19
CA SER A 232 -18.10 14.79 -6.45
C SER A 232 -18.13 15.23 -7.91
N ASP A 233 -18.16 16.53 -8.16
CA ASP A 233 -17.89 17.10 -9.49
C ASP A 233 -16.46 17.65 -9.56
N VAL A 234 -15.97 17.94 -10.76
CA VAL A 234 -14.66 18.55 -10.96
C VAL A 234 -14.78 20.06 -11.05
N TYR A 235 -13.96 20.76 -10.26
CA TYR A 235 -13.90 22.21 -10.22
C TYR A 235 -12.47 22.71 -10.42
N LYS A 236 -12.35 23.89 -11.02
CA LYS A 236 -11.18 24.75 -10.88
C LYS A 236 -11.37 25.59 -9.62
N LEU A 237 -10.48 25.47 -8.64
CA LEU A 237 -10.58 26.12 -7.32
C LEU A 237 -9.33 26.96 -7.04
N ASP A 238 -9.51 28.24 -6.78
CA ASP A 238 -8.45 29.12 -6.26
C ASP A 238 -8.28 28.87 -4.75
N MET A 239 -7.18 28.25 -4.34
CA MET A 239 -6.89 27.90 -2.94
C MET A 239 -6.48 29.11 -2.08
N ARG A 240 -6.35 30.32 -2.65
CA ARG A 240 -6.19 31.55 -1.89
C ARG A 240 -7.54 32.21 -1.63
N THR A 241 -8.42 32.30 -2.63
CA THR A 241 -9.70 33.01 -2.51
C THR A 241 -10.89 32.11 -2.18
N LEU A 242 -10.76 30.80 -2.40
CA LEU A 242 -11.81 29.78 -2.37
C LEU A 242 -12.92 30.01 -3.40
N ARG A 243 -12.67 30.83 -4.43
CA ARG A 243 -13.57 30.95 -5.59
C ARG A 243 -13.36 29.77 -6.52
N PHE A 244 -14.44 29.27 -7.09
CA PHE A 244 -14.40 28.09 -7.95
C PHE A 244 -15.26 28.21 -9.20
N GLU A 245 -14.92 27.40 -10.20
CA GLU A 245 -15.62 27.22 -11.46
C GLU A 245 -15.86 25.72 -11.69
N LEU A 246 -17.10 25.35 -12.02
CA LEU A 246 -17.49 23.97 -12.30
C LEU A 246 -17.08 23.56 -13.72
N LEU A 247 -16.31 22.48 -13.85
CA LEU A 247 -15.80 21.96 -15.12
C LEU A 247 -16.55 20.72 -15.65
N SER A 248 -17.37 20.09 -14.80
CA SER A 248 -18.14 18.88 -15.13
C SER A 248 -19.64 19.11 -14.92
N PHE A 249 -20.18 20.21 -15.46
CA PHE A 249 -21.61 20.51 -15.34
C PHE A 249 -22.48 19.36 -15.86
N ASP A 250 -22.03 18.72 -16.93
CA ASP A 250 -22.58 17.56 -17.64
C ASP A 250 -22.23 16.20 -17.00
N SER A 251 -21.78 16.18 -15.75
CA SER A 251 -21.44 14.97 -15.00
C SER A 251 -22.57 13.93 -15.03
N PRO A 252 -22.26 12.63 -15.27
CA PRO A 252 -23.25 11.55 -15.21
C PRO A 252 -23.73 11.22 -13.79
N GLY A 253 -23.26 11.95 -12.76
CA GLY A 253 -23.66 11.80 -11.35
C GLY A 253 -23.15 10.52 -10.69
N ARG A 254 -23.32 10.39 -9.37
CA ARG A 254 -22.90 9.23 -8.55
C ARG A 254 -21.43 8.81 -8.74
N THR A 255 -20.59 9.82 -8.92
CA THR A 255 -19.18 9.71 -9.22
C THR A 255 -18.37 9.35 -7.97
N GLU A 256 -17.45 8.41 -8.14
CA GLU A 256 -16.50 7.95 -7.13
C GLU A 256 -15.15 8.65 -7.32
N SER A 257 -14.62 8.61 -8.54
CA SER A 257 -13.32 9.19 -8.89
C SER A 257 -13.30 9.70 -10.33
N TRP A 258 -12.34 10.57 -10.61
CA TRP A 258 -12.18 11.26 -11.89
C TRP A 258 -10.77 11.12 -12.43
N VAL A 259 -10.64 11.04 -13.76
CA VAL A 259 -9.35 11.12 -14.44
C VAL A 259 -9.37 12.30 -15.41
N LEU A 260 -8.36 13.15 -15.29
CA LEU A 260 -8.15 14.28 -16.18
C LEU A 260 -7.19 13.90 -17.32
N ASP A 261 -7.37 14.54 -18.47
CA ASP A 261 -6.37 14.50 -19.55
C ASP A 261 -5.23 15.52 -19.33
N SER A 262 -4.25 15.55 -20.24
CA SER A 262 -3.09 16.44 -20.16
C SER A 262 -3.46 17.93 -20.17
N LYS A 263 -4.66 18.27 -20.66
CA LYS A 263 -5.25 19.62 -20.67
C LYS A 263 -6.10 19.89 -19.44
N LYS A 264 -6.08 19.00 -18.44
CA LYS A 264 -6.82 19.09 -17.18
C LYS A 264 -8.34 19.05 -17.39
N THR A 265 -8.79 18.47 -18.49
CA THR A 265 -10.22 18.24 -18.78
C THR A 265 -10.66 16.94 -18.12
N PRO A 266 -11.81 16.89 -17.43
CA PRO A 266 -12.38 15.62 -16.94
C PRO A 266 -12.77 14.74 -18.12
N ARG A 267 -12.22 13.52 -18.22
CA ARG A 267 -12.43 12.65 -19.39
C ARG A 267 -12.88 11.24 -19.05
N VAL A 268 -12.57 10.75 -17.85
CA VAL A 268 -13.06 9.48 -17.33
C VAL A 268 -13.65 9.69 -15.95
N VAL A 269 -14.72 8.94 -15.65
CA VAL A 269 -15.34 8.93 -14.32
C VAL A 269 -15.74 7.51 -13.94
N LEU A 270 -15.38 7.11 -12.73
CA LEU A 270 -15.92 5.91 -12.09
C LEU A 270 -17.18 6.30 -11.31
N ARG A 271 -18.20 5.45 -11.35
CA ARG A 271 -19.49 5.67 -10.68
C ARG A 271 -19.92 4.44 -9.89
N TYR A 272 -20.61 4.68 -8.78
CA TYR A 272 -21.41 3.67 -8.10
C TYR A 272 -22.83 3.69 -8.65
N GLU A 273 -23.33 2.55 -9.11
CA GLU A 273 -24.72 2.43 -9.51
C GLU A 273 -25.58 1.95 -8.32
N PRO A 274 -26.83 2.43 -8.20
CA PRO A 274 -27.77 1.89 -7.23
C PRO A 274 -27.95 0.41 -7.47
N ARG A 275 -28.14 -0.29 -6.37
CA ARG A 275 -28.54 -1.67 -6.45
C ARG A 275 -29.92 -1.78 -7.11
N PRO A 276 -30.10 -2.69 -8.09
CA PRO A 276 -31.38 -2.84 -8.78
C PRO A 276 -32.48 -3.44 -7.89
N ALA A 277 -32.14 -4.34 -6.96
CA ALA A 277 -33.07 -4.93 -5.98
C ALA A 277 -32.33 -5.55 -4.79
N LYS A 278 -32.99 -5.75 -3.65
CA LYS A 278 -32.43 -6.49 -2.50
C LYS A 278 -31.92 -7.87 -2.96
N GLY A 279 -30.73 -8.29 -2.49
CA GLY A 279 -30.12 -9.55 -2.90
C GLY A 279 -29.40 -9.54 -4.26
N LYS A 280 -29.37 -8.40 -4.98
CA LYS A 280 -28.56 -8.23 -6.21
C LYS A 280 -27.23 -7.53 -5.92
N PRO A 281 -26.15 -7.84 -6.65
CA PRO A 281 -24.86 -7.18 -6.42
C PRO A 281 -24.95 -5.68 -6.76
N TYR A 282 -24.06 -4.88 -6.17
CA TYR A 282 -23.81 -3.53 -6.67
C TYR A 282 -23.00 -3.61 -7.96
N SER A 283 -23.16 -2.60 -8.82
CA SER A 283 -22.25 -2.40 -9.94
C SER A 283 -21.52 -1.06 -9.85
N LYS A 284 -20.28 -1.07 -10.31
CA LYS A 284 -19.51 0.14 -10.63
C LYS A 284 -19.44 0.27 -12.15
N THR A 285 -19.53 1.48 -12.65
CA THR A 285 -19.42 1.76 -14.08
C THR A 285 -18.30 2.75 -14.36
N ILE A 286 -17.62 2.55 -15.49
CA ILE A 286 -16.60 3.47 -15.99
C ILE A 286 -17.18 4.17 -17.21
N TRP A 287 -17.14 5.49 -17.20
CA TRP A 287 -17.64 6.32 -18.29
C TRP A 287 -16.52 7.19 -18.85
N HIS A 288 -16.58 7.46 -20.14
CA HIS A 288 -15.62 8.31 -20.84
C HIS A 288 -16.34 9.24 -21.81
N ARG A 289 -15.75 10.41 -22.05
CA ARG A 289 -16.14 11.32 -23.14
C ARG A 289 -14.92 11.65 -23.98
N ALA A 290 -15.09 11.90 -25.28
CA ALA A 290 -13.96 12.16 -26.19
C ALA A 290 -13.36 13.57 -26.06
N ALA A 291 -14.10 14.56 -25.55
CA ALA A 291 -13.65 15.93 -25.36
C ALA A 291 -14.51 16.64 -24.31
N ALA A 292 -14.09 17.84 -23.87
CA ALA A 292 -14.90 18.71 -23.01
C ALA A 292 -16.28 18.98 -23.65
N GLY A 293 -17.36 18.83 -22.88
CA GLY A 293 -18.73 19.03 -23.36
C GLY A 293 -19.26 17.97 -24.33
N GLY A 294 -18.47 16.92 -24.63
CA GLY A 294 -18.94 15.75 -25.38
C GLY A 294 -19.79 14.82 -24.52
N ALA A 295 -20.56 13.95 -25.17
CA ALA A 295 -21.41 12.98 -24.47
C ALA A 295 -20.57 11.96 -23.68
N TRP A 296 -21.06 11.62 -22.48
CA TRP A 296 -20.52 10.53 -21.67
C TRP A 296 -21.03 9.19 -22.17
N GLU A 297 -20.12 8.24 -22.36
CA GLU A 297 -20.41 6.90 -22.83
C GLU A 297 -19.87 5.87 -21.85
N LYS A 298 -20.68 4.86 -21.51
CA LYS A 298 -20.24 3.77 -20.65
C LYS A 298 -19.18 2.93 -21.38
N LEU A 299 -17.99 2.87 -20.81
CA LEU A 299 -16.90 2.01 -21.26
C LEU A 299 -16.99 0.61 -20.67
N PHE A 300 -17.32 0.53 -19.38
CA PHE A 300 -17.25 -0.72 -18.63
C PHE A 300 -18.24 -0.77 -17.47
N GLU A 301 -18.62 -1.98 -17.06
CA GLU A 301 -19.46 -2.25 -15.89
C GLU A 301 -18.93 -3.48 -15.14
N MET A 302 -18.73 -3.33 -13.83
CA MET A 302 -18.20 -4.37 -12.94
C MET A 302 -19.08 -4.55 -11.71
N SER A 303 -19.07 -5.73 -11.12
CA SER A 303 -19.84 -6.14 -9.95
C SER A 303 -19.15 -7.35 -9.30
N SER A 304 -19.63 -7.77 -8.13
CA SER A 304 -19.15 -9.01 -7.50
C SER A 304 -19.45 -10.28 -8.31
N GLN A 305 -20.32 -10.22 -9.33
CA GLN A 305 -20.59 -11.34 -10.23
C GLN A 305 -19.61 -11.45 -11.41
N ASN A 306 -18.90 -10.37 -11.75
CA ASN A 306 -17.93 -10.35 -12.84
C ASN A 306 -16.59 -9.72 -12.41
N GLU A 307 -16.19 -9.90 -11.14
CA GLU A 307 -14.92 -9.39 -10.60
C GLU A 307 -13.70 -9.86 -11.41
N ARG A 308 -13.79 -11.02 -12.07
CA ARG A 308 -12.75 -11.51 -12.98
C ARG A 308 -12.56 -10.63 -14.22
N GLU A 309 -13.58 -9.89 -14.62
CA GLU A 309 -13.56 -8.97 -15.74
C GLU A 309 -13.26 -7.53 -15.30
N ALA A 310 -13.19 -7.27 -13.98
CA ALA A 310 -12.98 -5.94 -13.44
C ALA A 310 -11.73 -5.26 -14.02
N LEU A 311 -11.87 -3.95 -14.19
CA LEU A 311 -10.86 -3.07 -14.75
C LEU A 311 -10.73 -1.84 -13.86
N ASP A 312 -9.50 -1.43 -13.55
CA ASP A 312 -9.23 -0.15 -12.91
C ASP A 312 -8.46 0.76 -13.87
N VAL A 313 -8.76 2.07 -13.82
CA VAL A 313 -8.11 3.07 -14.67
C VAL A 313 -6.98 3.73 -13.89
N CYS A 314 -5.74 3.62 -14.39
CA CYS A 314 -4.58 4.22 -13.74
C CYS A 314 -4.32 5.66 -14.19
N GLY A 315 -4.66 6.01 -15.43
CA GLY A 315 -4.45 7.35 -15.99
C GLY A 315 -4.28 7.36 -17.51
N PHE A 316 -4.24 8.56 -18.09
CA PHE A 316 -3.92 8.78 -19.51
C PHE A 316 -2.42 8.78 -19.77
N ASP A 317 -2.03 8.40 -20.98
CA ASP A 317 -0.77 8.83 -21.57
C ASP A 317 -0.89 10.27 -22.11
N SER A 318 0.24 10.86 -22.49
CA SER A 318 0.36 12.21 -23.05
C SER A 318 -0.40 12.47 -24.36
N ASP A 319 -0.98 11.44 -24.99
CA ASP A 319 -1.76 11.55 -26.23
C ASP A 319 -3.26 11.80 -26.01
N ASP A 320 -3.72 11.83 -24.74
CA ASP A 320 -5.12 12.00 -24.33
C ASP A 320 -6.11 10.99 -24.95
N ARG A 321 -5.58 9.86 -25.46
CA ARG A 321 -6.33 8.77 -26.11
C ARG A 321 -6.05 7.43 -25.45
N THR A 322 -4.80 7.16 -25.14
CA THR A 322 -4.35 5.91 -24.52
C THR A 322 -4.55 5.99 -23.02
N LEU A 323 -5.36 5.07 -22.47
CA LEU A 323 -5.45 4.82 -21.05
C LEU A 323 -4.52 3.67 -20.66
N TYR A 324 -3.89 3.80 -19.50
CA TYR A 324 -3.31 2.68 -18.78
C TYR A 324 -4.35 2.14 -17.80
N VAL A 325 -4.62 0.83 -17.88
CA VAL A 325 -5.65 0.16 -17.08
C VAL A 325 -5.11 -1.14 -16.51
N THR A 326 -5.51 -1.51 -15.29
CA THR A 326 -5.24 -2.85 -14.75
C THR A 326 -6.45 -3.74 -14.95
N ALA A 327 -6.26 -4.91 -15.55
CA ALA A 327 -7.33 -5.87 -15.84
C ALA A 327 -6.79 -7.31 -15.90
N ARG A 328 -7.64 -8.29 -15.62
CA ARG A 328 -7.27 -9.73 -15.67
C ARG A 328 -7.32 -10.34 -17.06
N ARG A 329 -8.34 -10.05 -17.87
CA ARG A 329 -8.49 -10.58 -19.25
C ARG A 329 -8.21 -12.10 -19.34
N ASP A 330 -9.03 -12.90 -18.66
CA ASP A 330 -8.92 -14.36 -18.49
C ASP A 330 -7.75 -14.87 -17.64
N ARG A 331 -6.80 -14.02 -17.25
CA ARG A 331 -5.71 -14.38 -16.33
C ARG A 331 -6.20 -14.51 -14.90
N ASP A 332 -5.40 -15.19 -14.08
CA ASP A 332 -5.61 -15.24 -12.63
C ASP A 332 -5.18 -13.93 -11.95
N LYS A 333 -4.03 -13.38 -12.35
CA LYS A 333 -3.48 -12.12 -11.85
C LYS A 333 -3.84 -10.95 -12.75
N ALA A 334 -4.25 -9.83 -12.16
CA ALA A 334 -4.41 -8.57 -12.88
C ALA A 334 -3.06 -8.10 -13.43
N ALA A 335 -3.10 -7.48 -14.60
CA ALA A 335 -1.94 -6.97 -15.31
C ALA A 335 -2.23 -5.57 -15.85
N LEU A 336 -1.19 -4.78 -16.14
CA LEU A 336 -1.31 -3.45 -16.73
C LEU A 336 -1.38 -3.53 -18.24
N TRP A 337 -2.36 -2.89 -18.84
CA TRP A 337 -2.60 -2.84 -20.28
C TRP A 337 -2.72 -1.42 -20.77
N LYS A 338 -2.39 -1.19 -22.05
CA LYS A 338 -2.92 -0.04 -22.78
C LYS A 338 -4.38 -0.30 -23.16
N TYR A 339 -5.19 0.75 -23.18
CA TYR A 339 -6.58 0.74 -23.62
C TYR A 339 -6.84 1.98 -24.48
N ASP A 340 -7.30 1.77 -25.71
CA ASP A 340 -7.61 2.86 -26.64
C ASP A 340 -9.05 3.31 -26.42
N THR A 341 -9.24 4.57 -25.99
CA THR A 341 -10.58 5.10 -25.68
C THR A 341 -11.44 5.36 -26.91
N GLN A 342 -10.85 5.47 -28.09
CA GLN A 342 -11.56 5.70 -29.35
C GLN A 342 -12.05 4.39 -29.96
N THR A 343 -11.19 3.38 -30.06
CA THR A 343 -11.58 2.06 -30.59
C THR A 343 -12.23 1.17 -29.53
N ARG A 344 -12.09 1.54 -28.25
CA ARG A 344 -12.56 0.78 -27.07
C ARG A 344 -11.96 -0.62 -26.97
N GLN A 345 -10.71 -0.74 -27.39
CA GLN A 345 -9.99 -2.01 -27.41
C GLN A 345 -8.77 -1.98 -26.50
N PHE A 346 -8.53 -3.10 -25.82
CA PHE A 346 -7.26 -3.34 -25.16
C PHE A 346 -6.15 -3.45 -26.20
N GLY A 347 -5.05 -2.75 -25.93
CA GLY A 347 -3.82 -2.83 -26.69
C GLY A 347 -2.79 -3.73 -26.01
N GLU A 348 -1.55 -3.25 -26.01
CA GLU A 348 -0.37 -3.93 -25.50
C GLU A 348 -0.45 -4.26 -24.00
N LEU A 349 0.03 -5.45 -23.62
CA LEU A 349 0.32 -5.83 -22.24
C LEU A 349 1.62 -5.16 -21.80
N MET A 350 1.55 -4.30 -20.79
CA MET A 350 2.68 -3.47 -20.36
C MET A 350 3.45 -4.06 -19.18
N VAL A 351 2.74 -4.60 -18.19
CA VAL A 351 3.34 -5.18 -16.97
C VAL A 351 2.47 -6.34 -16.49
N ASP A 352 3.10 -7.47 -16.18
CA ASP A 352 2.49 -8.58 -15.44
C ASP A 352 3.42 -9.10 -14.34
N ASP A 353 2.85 -9.90 -13.44
CA ASP A 353 3.60 -10.56 -12.38
C ASP A 353 3.03 -11.97 -12.13
N ALA A 354 3.90 -12.92 -11.78
CA ALA A 354 3.50 -14.31 -11.52
C ALA A 354 2.90 -14.50 -10.12
N ILE A 355 3.22 -13.61 -9.19
CA ILE A 355 2.91 -13.74 -7.76
C ILE A 355 1.68 -12.91 -7.40
N VAL A 356 1.58 -11.69 -7.93
CA VAL A 356 0.62 -10.68 -7.46
C VAL A 356 -0.28 -10.14 -8.56
N ASP A 357 -1.43 -9.59 -8.17
CA ASP A 357 -2.21 -8.68 -9.00
C ASP A 357 -1.46 -7.34 -9.15
N VAL A 358 -1.21 -6.91 -10.39
CA VAL A 358 -0.69 -5.56 -10.67
C VAL A 358 -1.84 -4.57 -10.54
N ALA A 359 -1.71 -3.59 -9.64
CA ALA A 359 -2.73 -2.57 -9.35
C ALA A 359 -2.20 -1.15 -9.61
N CYS A 360 -3.08 -0.20 -9.93
CA CYS A 360 -2.74 1.19 -10.27
C CYS A 360 -2.04 1.98 -9.16
N GLY A 361 -2.02 1.48 -7.92
CA GLY A 361 -1.50 2.21 -6.76
C GLY A 361 -2.43 3.35 -6.31
N ALA A 362 -2.21 3.84 -5.09
CA ALA A 362 -2.91 5.05 -4.62
C ALA A 362 -2.15 6.31 -5.06
N PRO A 363 -2.84 7.44 -5.32
CA PRO A 363 -2.18 8.70 -5.66
C PRO A 363 -1.10 9.06 -4.63
N ASP A 364 0.12 9.28 -5.13
CA ASP A 364 1.30 9.62 -4.36
C ASP A 364 1.86 8.58 -3.36
N SER A 365 1.44 7.32 -3.45
CA SER A 365 2.11 6.22 -2.74
C SER A 365 3.52 5.94 -3.29
N GLY A 366 3.78 6.31 -4.55
CA GLY A 366 4.99 5.93 -5.29
C GLY A 366 4.81 4.68 -6.14
N ASP A 367 3.68 3.98 -5.99
CA ASP A 367 3.18 2.98 -6.93
C ASP A 367 2.34 3.64 -8.03
N GLY A 368 2.14 2.92 -9.13
CA GLY A 368 1.39 3.38 -10.30
C GLY A 368 2.28 3.89 -11.43
N LEU A 369 1.70 4.74 -12.27
CA LEU A 369 2.35 5.27 -13.46
C LEU A 369 3.54 6.17 -13.09
N LEU A 370 4.67 5.93 -13.75
CA LEU A 370 5.81 6.85 -13.75
C LEU A 370 5.64 7.80 -14.93
N VAL A 371 5.46 9.07 -14.64
CA VAL A 371 5.19 10.11 -15.64
C VAL A 371 6.36 11.07 -15.71
N ASP A 372 6.85 11.38 -16.91
CA ASP A 372 7.83 12.46 -17.09
C ASP A 372 7.15 13.80 -16.74
N PRO A 373 7.68 14.57 -15.77
CA PRO A 373 6.97 15.75 -15.25
C PRO A 373 6.87 16.90 -16.27
N GLU A 374 7.71 16.89 -17.30
CA GLU A 374 7.75 17.89 -18.37
C GLU A 374 6.80 17.53 -19.50
N THR A 375 6.95 16.33 -20.07
CA THR A 375 6.21 15.89 -21.27
C THR A 375 4.87 15.24 -20.95
N LYS A 376 4.64 14.90 -19.67
CA LYS A 376 3.48 14.12 -19.19
C LYS A 376 3.36 12.72 -19.79
N LYS A 377 4.39 12.26 -20.51
CA LYS A 377 4.42 10.90 -21.07
C LYS A 377 4.59 9.88 -19.96
N VAL A 378 3.86 8.77 -20.05
CA VAL A 378 4.10 7.62 -19.16
C VAL A 378 5.37 6.90 -19.62
N VAL A 379 6.36 6.84 -18.73
CA VAL A 379 7.68 6.25 -19.00
C VAL A 379 7.91 4.92 -18.26
N GLY A 380 6.98 4.53 -17.39
CA GLY A 380 7.07 3.27 -16.66
C GLY A 380 5.96 3.08 -15.64
N PHE A 381 6.15 2.10 -14.77
CA PHE A 381 5.21 1.71 -13.74
C PHE A 381 5.94 1.16 -12.50
N THR A 382 5.41 1.44 -11.31
CA THR A 382 5.90 0.90 -10.04
C THR A 382 4.78 0.15 -9.33
N TYR A 383 5.07 -1.02 -8.75
CA TYR A 383 4.08 -1.82 -8.02
C TYR A 383 4.73 -2.70 -6.96
N GLN A 384 3.94 -3.17 -6.00
CA GLN A 384 4.37 -4.06 -4.92
C GLN A 384 4.22 -5.53 -5.33
N SER A 385 5.31 -6.31 -5.41
CA SER A 385 5.28 -7.77 -5.56
C SER A 385 5.81 -8.44 -4.28
N ASP A 386 6.63 -9.48 -4.38
CA ASP A 386 7.50 -9.98 -3.30
C ASP A 386 8.43 -8.89 -2.74
N ARG A 387 8.79 -7.93 -3.60
CA ARG A 387 9.43 -6.65 -3.31
C ARG A 387 8.85 -5.58 -4.25
N PRO A 388 9.01 -4.28 -3.96
CA PRO A 388 8.66 -3.23 -4.90
C PRO A 388 9.43 -3.40 -6.22
N LYS A 389 8.72 -3.36 -7.34
CA LYS A 389 9.26 -3.49 -8.69
C LYS A 389 9.00 -2.24 -9.48
N LYS A 390 9.94 -1.91 -10.35
CA LYS A 390 9.87 -0.77 -11.25
C LYS A 390 10.17 -1.22 -12.67
N VAL A 391 9.24 -0.95 -13.59
CA VAL A 391 9.36 -1.29 -15.01
C VAL A 391 9.35 0.00 -15.81
N PHE A 392 10.37 0.21 -16.65
CA PHE A 392 10.39 1.36 -17.58
C PHE A 392 9.95 0.91 -18.97
N PHE A 393 9.05 1.64 -19.59
CA PHE A 393 8.56 1.38 -20.95
C PHE A 393 9.50 1.93 -22.03
N ASP A 394 10.26 2.96 -21.67
CA ASP A 394 11.39 3.46 -22.44
C ASP A 394 12.57 3.73 -21.50
N ALA A 395 13.48 2.75 -21.40
CA ALA A 395 14.62 2.83 -20.49
C ALA A 395 15.66 3.88 -20.90
N ASN A 396 15.65 4.32 -22.17
CA ASN A 396 16.62 5.28 -22.69
C ASN A 396 16.14 6.73 -22.58
N ALA A 397 14.85 6.94 -22.28
CA ALA A 397 14.33 8.27 -21.96
C ALA A 397 15.11 8.89 -20.79
N GLY A 398 15.41 10.19 -20.90
CA GLY A 398 16.29 10.89 -19.94
C GLY A 398 15.85 10.73 -18.47
N TYR A 399 14.54 10.82 -18.20
CA TYR A 399 14.00 10.62 -16.86
C TYR A 399 14.20 9.19 -16.33
N ALA A 400 13.94 8.17 -17.17
CA ALA A 400 14.10 6.78 -16.82
C ALA A 400 15.58 6.43 -16.53
N ARG A 401 16.49 6.90 -17.38
CA ARG A 401 17.93 6.73 -17.20
C ARG A 401 18.41 7.37 -15.89
N LEU A 402 17.97 8.59 -15.58
CA LEU A 402 18.32 9.26 -14.34
C LEU A 402 17.80 8.49 -13.11
N ALA A 403 16.53 8.07 -13.14
CA ALA A 403 15.93 7.29 -12.06
C ALA A 403 16.68 5.98 -11.80
N GLN A 404 17.16 5.31 -12.86
CA GLN A 404 17.97 4.09 -12.73
C GLN A 404 19.36 4.37 -12.14
N GLN A 405 20.03 5.44 -12.58
CA GLN A 405 21.34 5.84 -12.04
C GLN A 405 21.27 6.17 -10.54
N LEU A 406 20.23 6.89 -10.14
CA LEU A 406 19.97 7.22 -8.74
C LEU A 406 19.67 5.98 -7.92
N ALA A 407 18.78 5.11 -8.41
CA ALA A 407 18.46 3.85 -7.75
C ALA A 407 19.70 2.95 -7.57
N ALA A 408 20.62 2.93 -8.52
CA ALA A 408 21.87 2.17 -8.42
C ALA A 408 22.88 2.74 -7.42
N SER A 409 22.68 3.98 -6.95
CA SER A 409 23.63 4.68 -6.08
C SER A 409 23.21 4.70 -4.62
N VAL A 410 21.95 4.44 -4.33
CA VAL A 410 21.41 4.48 -2.96
C VAL A 410 21.01 3.08 -2.49
N PRO A 411 21.03 2.80 -1.19
CA PRO A 411 20.57 1.52 -0.66
C PRO A 411 19.04 1.39 -0.79
N GLY A 412 18.56 0.15 -0.92
CA GLY A 412 17.13 -0.16 -0.93
C GLY A 412 16.41 0.22 -2.23
N PHE A 413 15.08 0.33 -2.15
CA PHE A 413 14.24 0.73 -3.27
C PHE A 413 14.08 2.25 -3.32
N ALA A 414 14.32 2.86 -4.48
CA ALA A 414 14.28 4.31 -4.64
C ALA A 414 13.03 4.78 -5.39
N VAL A 415 12.33 5.77 -4.83
CA VAL A 415 11.25 6.52 -5.48
C VAL A 415 11.74 7.93 -5.74
N MET A 416 11.75 8.35 -7.00
CA MET A 416 12.21 9.67 -7.42
C MET A 416 11.03 10.53 -7.86
N ARG A 417 11.03 11.79 -7.44
CA ARG A 417 10.13 12.84 -7.92
C ARG A 417 10.95 14.08 -8.25
N SER A 418 11.01 14.48 -9.52
CA SER A 418 11.74 15.68 -9.94
C SER A 418 10.85 16.88 -10.13
N THR A 419 11.45 18.06 -10.11
CA THR A 419 10.85 19.30 -10.63
C THR A 419 10.57 19.14 -12.13
N LYS A 420 9.71 20.00 -12.68
CA LYS A 420 9.34 19.98 -14.11
C LYS A 420 10.56 20.18 -15.01
N ASP A 421 11.43 21.12 -14.65
CA ASP A 421 12.69 21.41 -15.35
C ASP A 421 13.80 20.41 -15.02
N LYS A 422 13.51 19.40 -14.19
CA LYS A 422 14.44 18.36 -13.72
C LYS A 422 15.67 18.93 -13.02
N SER A 423 15.66 20.18 -12.56
CA SER A 423 16.79 20.82 -11.88
C SER A 423 16.98 20.32 -10.45
N ARG A 424 15.95 19.75 -9.81
CA ARG A 424 16.03 19.09 -8.51
C ARG A 424 15.18 17.82 -8.50
N ALA A 425 15.56 16.86 -7.66
CA ALA A 425 14.69 15.72 -7.37
C ALA A 425 14.70 15.34 -5.89
N LEU A 426 13.53 15.01 -5.37
CA LEU A 426 13.37 14.32 -4.10
C LEU A 426 13.45 12.82 -4.36
N VAL A 427 14.34 12.14 -3.64
CA VAL A 427 14.49 10.69 -3.71
C VAL A 427 14.20 10.10 -2.33
N LEU A 428 13.16 9.27 -2.22
CA LEU A 428 12.90 8.45 -1.04
C LEU A 428 13.50 7.06 -1.27
N THR A 429 14.29 6.58 -0.33
CA THR A 429 14.81 5.20 -0.35
C THR A 429 14.32 4.46 0.87
N TYR A 430 13.86 3.22 0.70
CA TYR A 430 13.40 2.40 1.83
C TYR A 430 13.68 0.92 1.56
N SER A 431 13.62 0.12 2.62
CA SER A 431 13.71 -1.34 2.54
C SER A 431 12.89 -1.99 3.65
N ASP A 432 12.98 -3.31 3.75
CA ASP A 432 12.53 -4.07 4.91
C ASP A 432 13.26 -3.69 6.20
N ILE A 433 14.50 -3.19 6.12
CA ILE A 433 15.33 -2.81 7.28
C ILE A 433 15.51 -1.29 7.47
N ASP A 434 15.10 -0.47 6.52
CA ASP A 434 15.14 1.00 6.59
C ASP A 434 13.75 1.60 6.30
N PRO A 435 13.12 2.31 7.27
CA PRO A 435 11.79 2.91 7.14
C PRO A 435 11.71 4.07 6.16
N GLY A 436 12.84 4.61 5.71
CA GLY A 436 12.85 5.67 4.72
C GLY A 436 13.94 6.70 4.98
N THR A 437 14.79 6.92 3.98
CA THR A 437 15.71 8.06 3.92
C THR A 437 15.35 8.95 2.73
N TYR A 438 15.20 10.24 2.97
CA TYR A 438 14.93 11.24 1.94
C TYR A 438 16.22 11.95 1.55
N TYR A 439 16.47 12.02 0.24
CA TYR A 439 17.57 12.73 -0.36
C TYR A 439 17.07 13.85 -1.25
N LEU A 440 17.79 14.96 -1.27
CA LEU A 440 17.68 15.97 -2.31
C LEU A 440 18.82 15.75 -3.31
N PHE A 441 18.44 15.57 -4.57
CA PHE A 441 19.36 15.42 -5.69
C PHE A 441 19.48 16.72 -6.48
N ASP A 442 20.73 17.15 -6.70
CA ASP A 442 21.10 18.25 -7.59
C ASP A 442 21.85 17.67 -8.81
N PRO A 443 21.20 17.52 -9.97
CA PRO A 443 21.81 16.96 -11.17
C PRO A 443 22.97 17.81 -11.70
N ALA A 444 22.91 19.14 -11.59
CA ALA A 444 23.96 20.02 -12.07
C ALA A 444 25.28 19.83 -11.31
N LYS A 445 25.17 19.47 -10.02
CA LYS A 445 26.32 19.18 -9.15
C LYS A 445 26.63 17.70 -9.04
N ASN A 446 25.80 16.83 -9.62
CA ASN A 446 25.83 15.38 -9.45
C ASN A 446 25.91 14.98 -7.95
N GLN A 447 25.05 15.60 -7.14
CA GLN A 447 25.16 15.56 -5.68
C GLN A 447 23.87 15.06 -5.04
N LEU A 448 24.01 14.13 -4.08
CA LEU A 448 22.93 13.66 -3.21
C LEU A 448 23.18 14.13 -1.78
N GLU A 449 22.17 14.78 -1.20
CA GLU A 449 22.18 15.24 0.18
C GLU A 449 21.07 14.57 0.98
N VAL A 450 21.40 13.97 2.13
CA VAL A 450 20.38 13.46 3.07
C VAL A 450 19.70 14.64 3.74
N ILE A 451 18.38 14.73 3.58
CA ILE A 451 17.58 15.83 4.13
C ILE A 451 16.71 15.39 5.31
N ALA A 452 16.20 14.16 5.30
CA ALA A 452 15.37 13.64 6.39
C ALA A 452 15.47 12.12 6.47
N ARG A 453 15.23 11.57 7.66
CA ARG A 453 14.99 10.14 7.88
C ARG A 453 13.62 9.97 8.49
N SER A 454 12.88 8.95 8.05
CA SER A 454 11.54 8.65 8.55
C SER A 454 11.55 8.38 10.05
N ARG A 455 12.50 7.55 10.51
CA ARG A 455 12.76 7.28 11.93
C ARG A 455 14.26 7.38 12.19
N VAL A 456 14.71 8.42 12.89
CA VAL A 456 16.15 8.72 13.06
C VAL A 456 16.88 7.70 13.92
N TRP A 457 16.13 6.99 14.79
CA TRP A 457 16.66 5.98 15.70
C TRP A 457 16.90 4.63 15.03
N VAL A 458 16.32 4.39 13.84
CA VAL A 458 16.47 3.09 13.16
C VAL A 458 17.87 3.00 12.55
N LYS A 459 18.56 1.92 12.91
CA LYS A 459 19.83 1.51 12.32
C LYS A 459 19.59 0.26 11.48
N PRO A 460 19.68 0.33 10.13
CA PRO A 460 19.38 -0.81 9.28
C PRO A 460 20.20 -2.06 9.58
N GLU A 461 21.43 -1.89 10.08
CA GLU A 461 22.33 -2.97 10.52
C GLU A 461 21.87 -3.71 11.79
N LEU A 462 20.88 -3.19 12.52
CA LEU A 462 20.29 -3.84 13.68
C LEU A 462 18.95 -4.51 13.35
N MET A 463 18.28 -4.12 12.26
CA MET A 463 16.94 -4.59 11.91
C MET A 463 16.97 -5.93 11.16
N ALA A 464 15.88 -6.68 11.25
CA ALA A 464 15.76 -8.02 10.68
C ALA A 464 15.36 -7.98 9.20
N GLU A 465 15.97 -8.82 8.36
CA GLU A 465 15.52 -8.96 6.97
C GLU A 465 14.16 -9.66 6.92
N ARG A 466 13.30 -9.18 6.01
CA ARG A 466 12.00 -9.75 5.71
C ARG A 466 12.05 -10.47 4.37
N ARG A 467 11.76 -11.76 4.39
CA ARG A 467 11.88 -12.65 3.22
C ARG A 467 10.51 -13.08 2.76
N PHE A 468 10.22 -12.88 1.48
CA PHE A 468 9.05 -13.50 0.87
C PHE A 468 9.30 -15.00 0.70
N ILE A 469 8.36 -15.82 1.17
CA ILE A 469 8.37 -17.27 1.03
C ILE A 469 7.02 -17.74 0.47
N GLN A 470 7.00 -18.95 -0.07
CA GLN A 470 5.76 -19.64 -0.39
C GLN A 470 5.85 -21.06 0.13
N TYR A 471 4.78 -21.52 0.77
CA TYR A 471 4.66 -22.90 1.20
C TYR A 471 3.38 -23.51 0.63
N LYS A 472 3.35 -24.84 0.56
CA LYS A 472 2.17 -25.58 0.12
C LYS A 472 1.29 -25.86 1.33
N GLY A 473 0.03 -25.47 1.26
CA GLY A 473 -1.01 -26.02 2.13
C GLY A 473 -1.17 -27.53 1.86
N ARG A 474 -1.80 -28.23 2.79
CA ARG A 474 -2.05 -29.68 2.72
C ARG A 474 -2.87 -30.11 1.49
N ASP A 475 -3.65 -29.21 0.91
CA ASP A 475 -4.41 -29.40 -0.32
C ASP A 475 -3.61 -29.03 -1.60
N GLY A 476 -2.34 -28.63 -1.45
CA GLY A 476 -1.45 -28.24 -2.52
C GLY A 476 -1.53 -26.78 -2.95
N GLN A 477 -2.45 -25.98 -2.37
CA GLN A 477 -2.53 -24.54 -2.62
C GLN A 477 -1.21 -23.86 -2.19
N LEU A 478 -0.64 -23.02 -3.05
CA LEU A 478 0.51 -22.20 -2.67
C LEU A 478 0.04 -20.99 -1.88
N ILE A 479 0.59 -20.83 -0.68
CA ILE A 479 0.28 -19.75 0.25
C ILE A 479 1.47 -18.79 0.31
N PRO A 480 1.30 -17.52 -0.11
CA PRO A 480 2.29 -16.48 0.08
C PRO A 480 2.48 -16.15 1.56
N ALA A 481 3.71 -15.83 1.96
CA ALA A 481 3.98 -15.30 3.28
C ALA A 481 5.25 -14.46 3.30
N TYR A 482 5.37 -13.60 4.31
CA TYR A 482 6.65 -13.05 4.70
C TYR A 482 7.17 -13.74 5.97
N LEU A 483 8.49 -13.96 6.01
CA LEU A 483 9.20 -14.51 7.15
C LEU A 483 10.26 -13.51 7.58
N THR A 484 10.18 -13.07 8.83
CA THR A 484 11.17 -12.19 9.47
C THR A 484 11.87 -12.97 10.56
N LEU A 485 13.20 -13.05 10.50
CA LEU A 485 14.01 -13.82 11.44
C LEU A 485 14.86 -12.89 12.31
N PRO A 486 15.06 -13.22 13.59
CA PRO A 486 15.87 -12.41 14.49
C PRO A 486 17.31 -12.31 13.97
N ARG A 487 17.83 -11.08 13.90
CA ARG A 487 19.16 -10.82 13.39
C ARG A 487 20.25 -11.29 14.35
N GLY A 488 21.31 -11.88 13.81
CA GLY A 488 22.44 -12.38 14.61
C GLY A 488 22.14 -13.66 15.39
N VAL A 489 20.95 -14.24 15.23
CA VAL A 489 20.58 -15.52 15.84
C VAL A 489 20.50 -16.59 14.74
N PRO A 490 21.08 -17.79 14.95
CA PRO A 490 20.92 -18.89 13.99
C PRO A 490 19.44 -19.22 13.75
N ALA A 491 19.07 -19.41 12.48
CA ALA A 491 17.72 -19.82 12.06
C ALA A 491 17.47 -21.31 12.38
N LYS A 492 17.48 -21.66 13.67
CA LYS A 492 17.34 -23.03 14.14
C LYS A 492 16.54 -23.08 15.43
N ALA A 493 15.46 -23.86 15.40
CA ALA A 493 14.59 -24.10 16.54
C ALA A 493 14.17 -22.80 17.27
N LEU A 494 13.87 -21.74 16.54
CA LEU A 494 13.44 -20.44 17.10
C LEU A 494 12.00 -20.52 17.64
N PRO A 495 11.64 -19.70 18.65
CA PRO A 495 10.23 -19.50 18.99
C PRO A 495 9.53 -18.71 17.89
N LEU A 496 8.28 -19.07 17.58
CA LEU A 496 7.51 -18.51 16.48
C LEU A 496 6.29 -17.73 16.97
N ILE A 497 6.10 -16.56 16.40
CA ILE A 497 4.83 -15.84 16.39
C ILE A 497 4.29 -15.88 14.97
N VAL A 498 3.11 -16.48 14.77
CA VAL A 498 2.38 -16.37 13.52
C VAL A 498 1.51 -15.12 13.61
N ASN A 499 1.92 -14.05 12.94
CA ASN A 499 1.18 -12.80 12.85
C ASN A 499 0.16 -12.90 11.71
N ILE A 500 -1.14 -12.85 12.03
CA ILE A 500 -2.23 -13.04 11.08
C ILE A 500 -2.94 -11.71 10.87
N HIS A 501 -3.01 -11.26 9.61
CA HIS A 501 -3.60 -9.97 9.29
C HIS A 501 -5.13 -9.97 9.45
N GLY A 502 -5.70 -8.77 9.66
CA GLY A 502 -7.14 -8.54 9.60
C GLY A 502 -7.67 -8.51 8.16
N GLY A 503 -8.99 -8.40 7.99
CA GLY A 503 -9.67 -8.47 6.69
C GLY A 503 -10.66 -9.64 6.69
N PRO A 504 -10.37 -10.77 6.03
CA PRO A 504 -9.11 -11.15 5.37
C PRO A 504 -8.99 -10.66 3.93
N GLN A 505 -10.02 -10.00 3.38
CA GLN A 505 -10.09 -9.61 1.97
C GLN A 505 -9.26 -8.38 1.62
N VAL A 506 -8.02 -8.37 2.07
CA VAL A 506 -7.02 -7.34 1.82
C VAL A 506 -5.72 -8.04 1.44
N ARG A 507 -4.75 -7.26 0.98
CA ARG A 507 -3.37 -7.71 1.01
C ARG A 507 -2.82 -7.38 2.39
N GLY A 508 -2.59 -8.40 3.21
CA GLY A 508 -2.21 -8.23 4.61
C GLY A 508 -0.86 -7.56 4.78
N TYR A 509 0.10 -7.94 3.93
CA TYR A 509 1.51 -7.66 4.15
C TYR A 509 2.25 -7.18 2.90
N GLN A 510 3.33 -6.44 3.12
CA GLN A 510 4.22 -5.90 2.09
C GLN A 510 5.68 -6.03 2.53
N TRP A 511 6.62 -6.03 1.58
CA TRP A 511 8.03 -6.21 1.89
C TRP A 511 8.59 -5.19 2.90
N SER A 512 8.14 -3.94 2.82
CA SER A 512 8.51 -2.88 3.76
C SER A 512 7.28 -2.44 4.54
N GLU A 513 7.24 -2.75 5.84
CA GLU A 513 6.10 -2.47 6.72
C GLU A 513 6.55 -1.68 7.94
N TRP A 514 7.02 -0.46 7.67
CA TRP A 514 7.50 0.48 8.67
C TRP A 514 6.46 1.51 9.10
N GLY A 515 5.18 1.25 8.77
CA GLY A 515 4.07 2.13 9.07
C GLY A 515 3.86 2.32 10.57
N ARG A 516 2.59 2.37 10.98
CA ARG A 516 2.28 2.57 12.40
C ARG A 516 2.62 1.35 13.26
N TRP A 517 2.57 0.16 12.67
CA TRP A 517 2.68 -1.13 13.37
C TRP A 517 3.79 -2.01 12.79
N PRO A 518 5.08 -1.73 13.04
CA PRO A 518 6.19 -2.56 12.56
C PRO A 518 6.34 -3.85 13.40
N GLU A 519 5.28 -4.66 13.52
CA GLU A 519 5.20 -5.80 14.45
C GLU A 519 6.24 -6.89 14.17
N ALA A 520 6.45 -7.26 12.89
CA ALA A 520 7.48 -8.22 12.52
C ALA A 520 8.88 -7.78 12.96
N GLN A 521 9.22 -6.50 12.76
CA GLN A 521 10.49 -5.95 13.21
C GLN A 521 10.60 -5.92 14.74
N PHE A 522 9.52 -5.54 15.42
CA PHE A 522 9.47 -5.52 16.88
C PHE A 522 9.67 -6.92 17.46
N PHE A 523 8.88 -7.91 17.06
CA PHE A 523 9.01 -9.27 17.60
C PHE A 523 10.33 -9.94 17.20
N ALA A 524 10.81 -9.74 15.96
CA ALA A 524 12.12 -10.24 15.55
C ALA A 524 13.26 -9.60 16.36
N SER A 525 13.16 -8.31 16.72
CA SER A 525 14.13 -7.66 17.61
C SER A 525 14.20 -8.28 19.00
N ARG A 526 13.13 -8.99 19.43
CA ARG A 526 13.03 -9.69 20.71
C ARG A 526 13.34 -11.19 20.62
N GLY A 527 13.83 -11.66 19.48
CA GLY A 527 14.32 -13.03 19.32
C GLY A 527 13.30 -14.04 18.78
N TYR A 528 12.15 -13.58 18.31
CA TYR A 528 11.12 -14.44 17.71
C TYR A 528 11.27 -14.52 16.20
N ALA A 529 11.07 -15.71 15.63
CA ALA A 529 10.69 -15.81 14.23
C ALA A 529 9.26 -15.29 14.08
N VAL A 530 9.00 -14.54 13.01
CA VAL A 530 7.67 -14.01 12.70
C VAL A 530 7.25 -14.48 11.33
N LEU A 531 6.16 -15.24 11.28
CA LEU A 531 5.51 -15.66 10.04
C LEU A 531 4.27 -14.82 9.80
N GLU A 532 4.16 -14.25 8.61
CA GLU A 532 3.08 -13.37 8.17
C GLU A 532 2.43 -13.98 6.93
N PRO A 533 1.52 -14.94 7.10
CA PRO A 533 0.89 -15.64 5.99
C PRO A 533 -0.24 -14.84 5.37
N GLU A 534 -0.47 -15.04 4.07
CA GLU A 534 -1.59 -14.50 3.30
C GLU A 534 -2.52 -15.69 2.93
N PRO A 535 -3.33 -16.19 3.88
CA PRO A 535 -4.18 -17.36 3.67
C PRO A 535 -5.19 -17.10 2.53
N ARG A 536 -5.84 -18.16 2.02
CA ARG A 536 -6.94 -17.99 1.06
C ARG A 536 -7.99 -17.00 1.57
N ALA A 537 -8.62 -16.27 0.65
CA ALA A 537 -9.36 -15.01 0.84
C ALA A 537 -8.52 -13.73 0.78
N SER A 538 -7.20 -13.79 0.92
CA SER A 538 -6.32 -12.62 0.75
C SER A 538 -6.40 -12.06 -0.68
N LYS A 539 -6.49 -10.74 -0.82
CA LYS A 539 -6.48 -10.03 -2.11
C LYS A 539 -5.05 -9.71 -2.54
N GLY A 540 -4.84 -9.49 -3.84
CA GLY A 540 -3.55 -9.08 -4.38
C GLY A 540 -2.62 -10.22 -4.79
N TYR A 541 -3.01 -11.48 -4.57
CA TYR A 541 -2.28 -12.68 -5.05
C TYR A 541 -3.13 -13.50 -6.03
N GLY A 542 -4.02 -12.84 -6.77
CA GLY A 542 -4.84 -13.45 -7.81
C GLY A 542 -6.24 -13.83 -7.37
N TYR A 543 -7.09 -13.92 -8.39
CA TYR A 543 -8.50 -14.26 -8.22
C TYR A 543 -8.69 -15.63 -7.57
N LYS A 544 -7.90 -16.64 -7.98
CA LYS A 544 -8.04 -18.02 -7.46
C LYS A 544 -7.78 -18.13 -5.96
N LEU A 545 -6.71 -17.49 -5.43
CA LEU A 545 -6.41 -17.52 -4.00
C LEU A 545 -7.48 -16.74 -3.21
N HIS A 546 -7.95 -15.62 -3.74
CA HIS A 546 -9.00 -14.83 -3.13
C HIS A 546 -10.32 -15.63 -3.02
N THR A 547 -10.82 -16.16 -4.13
CA THR A 547 -12.14 -16.82 -4.14
C THR A 547 -12.12 -18.20 -3.50
N SER A 548 -10.98 -18.88 -3.41
CA SER A 548 -10.90 -20.18 -2.74
C SER A 548 -11.09 -20.09 -1.23
N GLY A 549 -11.08 -18.89 -0.64
CA GLY A 549 -11.37 -18.67 0.77
C GLY A 549 -12.84 -18.40 1.12
N PHE A 550 -13.73 -18.36 0.13
CA PHE A 550 -15.16 -18.11 0.36
C PHE A 550 -15.81 -19.27 1.14
N LYS A 551 -16.50 -18.92 2.23
CA LYS A 551 -17.03 -19.83 3.26
C LYS A 551 -15.97 -20.76 3.90
N GLN A 552 -14.69 -20.40 3.85
CA GLN A 552 -13.59 -21.23 4.39
C GLN A 552 -13.01 -20.72 5.72
N TRP A 553 -13.66 -19.74 6.38
CA TRP A 553 -13.23 -19.28 7.71
C TRP A 553 -13.28 -20.44 8.71
N GLY A 554 -12.18 -20.64 9.44
CA GLY A 554 -12.00 -21.77 10.35
C GLY A 554 -11.80 -23.12 9.66
N GLN A 555 -11.93 -23.21 8.32
CA GLN A 555 -11.73 -24.41 7.53
C GLN A 555 -10.37 -24.37 6.82
N ALA A 556 -10.34 -24.51 5.50
CA ALA A 556 -9.09 -24.55 4.75
C ALA A 556 -8.27 -23.26 4.87
N ALA A 557 -8.90 -22.10 5.13
CA ALA A 557 -8.17 -20.87 5.43
C ALA A 557 -7.39 -20.94 6.76
N GLN A 558 -7.90 -21.70 7.74
CA GLN A 558 -7.16 -21.98 8.97
C GLN A 558 -6.06 -23.02 8.73
N ASP A 559 -6.28 -23.98 7.84
CA ASP A 559 -5.25 -24.96 7.45
C ASP A 559 -4.04 -24.27 6.84
N ASP A 560 -4.25 -23.26 5.98
CA ASP A 560 -3.18 -22.46 5.40
C ASP A 560 -2.25 -21.83 6.46
N ILE A 561 -2.81 -21.36 7.58
CA ILE A 561 -2.06 -20.75 8.67
C ILE A 561 -1.27 -21.82 9.45
N THR A 562 -1.94 -22.92 9.80
CA THR A 562 -1.33 -24.05 10.51
C THR A 562 -0.19 -24.68 9.71
N ASP A 563 -0.40 -24.88 8.41
CA ASP A 563 0.57 -25.51 7.51
C ASP A 563 1.80 -24.61 7.30
N GLY A 564 1.65 -23.29 7.38
CA GLY A 564 2.77 -22.35 7.38
C GLY A 564 3.69 -22.51 8.59
N ALA A 565 3.10 -22.63 9.79
CA ALA A 565 3.88 -22.88 11.00
C ALA A 565 4.60 -24.24 10.95
N LEU A 566 3.89 -25.30 10.53
CA LEU A 566 4.45 -26.64 10.38
C LEU A 566 5.52 -26.73 9.29
N HIS A 567 5.41 -25.93 8.23
CA HIS A 567 6.45 -25.81 7.22
C HIS A 567 7.76 -25.32 7.84
N LEU A 568 7.74 -24.27 8.67
CA LEU A 568 8.95 -23.77 9.34
C LEU A 568 9.52 -24.76 10.37
N VAL A 569 8.66 -25.56 11.02
CA VAL A 569 9.11 -26.67 11.88
C VAL A 569 9.84 -27.73 11.06
N LYS A 570 9.30 -28.11 9.90
CA LYS A 570 9.90 -29.10 9.01
C LYS A 570 11.26 -28.64 8.47
N GLU A 571 11.41 -27.36 8.17
CA GLU A 571 12.69 -26.74 7.76
C GLU A 571 13.70 -26.63 8.93
N GLY A 572 13.29 -26.96 10.17
CA GLY A 572 14.14 -26.88 11.36
C GLY A 572 14.36 -25.45 11.88
N ILE A 573 13.70 -24.46 11.26
CA ILE A 573 13.80 -23.04 11.62
C ILE A 573 13.11 -22.79 12.96
N VAL A 574 11.95 -23.42 13.19
CA VAL A 574 11.09 -23.19 14.35
C VAL A 574 11.02 -24.41 15.25
N ASP A 575 10.97 -24.17 16.56
CA ASP A 575 10.67 -25.20 17.55
C ASP A 575 9.15 -25.41 17.68
N LYS A 576 8.68 -26.62 17.38
CA LYS A 576 7.25 -26.98 17.43
C LYS A 576 6.63 -26.73 18.80
N GLU A 577 7.41 -26.83 19.87
CA GLU A 577 6.91 -26.61 21.23
C GLU A 577 6.88 -25.14 21.65
N ARG A 578 7.26 -24.21 20.75
CA ARG A 578 7.36 -22.77 21.04
C ARG A 578 6.71 -21.92 19.96
N MET A 579 5.43 -22.17 19.69
CA MET A 579 4.66 -21.44 18.68
C MET A 579 3.43 -20.77 19.30
N CYS A 580 3.21 -19.50 18.98
CA CYS A 580 2.01 -18.76 19.34
C CYS A 580 1.39 -18.03 18.15
N LEU A 581 0.09 -17.73 18.27
CA LEU A 581 -0.67 -16.98 17.29
C LEU A 581 -0.85 -15.53 17.75
N HIS A 582 -0.83 -14.60 16.81
CA HIS A 582 -1.05 -13.16 17.02
C HIS A 582 -1.94 -12.62 15.91
N GLY A 583 -2.94 -11.80 16.22
CA GLY A 583 -3.70 -11.15 15.17
C GLY A 583 -4.91 -10.36 15.66
N GLY A 584 -5.32 -9.40 14.83
CA GLY A 584 -6.44 -8.50 15.07
C GLY A 584 -7.62 -8.78 14.15
N SER A 585 -8.85 -8.49 14.56
CA SER A 585 -10.03 -8.63 13.68
C SER A 585 -10.21 -10.08 13.19
N TYR A 586 -10.22 -10.34 11.87
CA TYR A 586 -10.12 -11.70 11.31
C TYR A 586 -8.87 -12.46 11.80
N GLY A 587 -7.71 -11.80 11.90
CA GLY A 587 -6.50 -12.43 12.43
C GLY A 587 -6.65 -12.84 13.89
N GLY A 588 -7.44 -12.09 14.66
CA GLY A 588 -7.80 -12.43 16.03
C GLY A 588 -8.75 -13.63 16.09
N TYR A 589 -9.72 -13.68 15.18
CA TYR A 589 -10.57 -14.85 14.97
C TYR A 589 -9.73 -16.09 14.64
N ALA A 590 -8.86 -16.01 13.64
CA ALA A 590 -8.01 -17.11 13.19
C ALA A 590 -7.01 -17.55 14.28
N SER A 591 -6.56 -16.60 15.13
CA SER A 591 -5.74 -16.93 16.30
C SER A 591 -6.51 -17.80 17.30
N LEU A 592 -7.74 -17.42 17.66
CA LEU A 592 -8.57 -18.21 18.59
C LEU A 592 -9.05 -19.52 17.96
N GLN A 593 -9.46 -19.49 16.69
CA GLN A 593 -9.93 -20.67 15.97
C GLN A 593 -8.79 -21.67 15.72
N GLY A 594 -7.56 -21.20 15.56
CA GLY A 594 -6.36 -22.04 15.55
C GLY A 594 -6.19 -22.84 16.84
N LEU A 595 -6.43 -22.22 18.00
CA LEU A 595 -6.41 -22.94 19.29
C LEU A 595 -7.56 -23.93 19.46
N VAL A 596 -8.72 -23.65 18.88
CA VAL A 596 -9.86 -24.58 18.90
C VAL A 596 -9.60 -25.80 18.03
N ARG A 597 -9.00 -25.60 16.84
CA ARG A 597 -8.76 -26.67 15.86
C ARG A 597 -7.52 -27.50 16.16
N GLU A 598 -6.48 -26.85 16.66
CA GLU A 598 -5.18 -27.46 16.91
C GLU A 598 -4.81 -27.28 18.40
N PRO A 599 -5.60 -27.83 19.34
CA PRO A 599 -5.51 -27.50 20.77
C PRO A 599 -4.19 -27.87 21.44
N ASP A 600 -3.39 -28.74 20.80
CA ASP A 600 -2.09 -29.19 21.31
C ASP A 600 -0.89 -28.55 20.60
N LEU A 601 -1.12 -27.90 19.44
CA LEU A 601 -0.05 -27.40 18.58
C LEU A 601 0.52 -26.08 19.05
N PHE A 602 -0.33 -25.08 19.22
CA PHE A 602 0.07 -23.74 19.63
C PHE A 602 0.01 -23.60 21.16
N LYS A 603 0.99 -22.92 21.75
CA LYS A 603 1.09 -22.79 23.22
C LYS A 603 0.37 -21.56 23.76
N CYS A 604 0.17 -20.55 22.91
CA CYS A 604 -0.59 -19.37 23.27
C CYS A 604 -1.18 -18.66 22.05
N ALA A 605 -2.18 -17.82 22.27
CA ALA A 605 -2.65 -16.86 21.29
C ALA A 605 -2.89 -15.49 21.95
N HIS A 606 -2.39 -14.44 21.32
CA HIS A 606 -2.83 -13.08 21.59
C HIS A 606 -3.79 -12.65 20.49
N SER A 607 -5.07 -12.54 20.85
CA SER A 607 -6.14 -12.16 19.96
C SER A 607 -6.62 -10.76 20.36
N PHE A 608 -6.82 -9.86 19.40
CA PHE A 608 -7.27 -8.50 19.70
C PHE A 608 -8.36 -8.02 18.75
N VAL A 609 -9.29 -7.19 19.26
CA VAL A 609 -10.48 -6.68 18.51
C VAL A 609 -11.13 -7.77 17.65
N ALA A 610 -11.24 -8.97 18.22
CA ALA A 610 -11.33 -10.22 17.48
C ALA A 610 -12.76 -10.68 17.27
N VAL A 611 -13.07 -11.16 16.07
CA VAL A 611 -14.34 -11.86 15.85
C VAL A 611 -14.28 -13.19 16.62
N THR A 612 -15.19 -13.40 17.56
CA THR A 612 -15.22 -14.60 18.41
C THR A 612 -16.43 -15.51 18.13
N ASP A 613 -17.44 -14.99 17.44
CA ASP A 613 -18.65 -15.69 17.06
C ASP A 613 -19.11 -15.13 15.72
N LEU A 614 -19.16 -15.97 14.69
CA LEU A 614 -19.54 -15.54 13.33
C LEU A 614 -20.99 -15.03 13.28
N GLY A 615 -21.87 -15.54 14.14
CA GLY A 615 -23.27 -15.12 14.22
C GLY A 615 -23.44 -13.70 14.76
N LEU A 616 -22.51 -13.23 15.59
CA LEU A 616 -22.52 -11.84 16.08
C LEU A 616 -22.29 -10.83 14.96
N MET A 617 -21.52 -11.19 13.92
CA MET A 617 -21.30 -10.32 12.75
C MET A 617 -22.60 -10.03 11.99
N GLN A 618 -23.59 -10.92 12.05
CA GLN A 618 -24.91 -10.74 11.42
C GLN A 618 -25.98 -10.23 12.38
N SER A 619 -25.88 -10.52 13.68
CA SER A 619 -26.92 -10.19 14.66
C SER A 619 -26.74 -8.83 15.33
N VAL A 620 -25.52 -8.27 15.36
CA VAL A 620 -25.27 -6.96 15.95
C VAL A 620 -25.61 -5.84 14.94
N ALA A 621 -26.87 -5.40 15.00
CA ALA A 621 -27.47 -4.47 14.04
C ALA A 621 -26.94 -3.02 14.07
N TRP A 622 -26.18 -2.63 15.10
CA TRP A 622 -25.61 -1.28 15.25
C TRP A 622 -24.09 -1.20 14.96
N SER A 623 -23.48 -2.33 14.59
CA SER A 623 -22.09 -2.37 14.12
C SER A 623 -21.97 -1.64 12.78
N ASP A 624 -20.77 -1.18 12.40
CA ASP A 624 -20.57 -0.57 11.09
C ASP A 624 -20.64 -1.59 9.93
N ILE A 625 -20.47 -2.89 10.23
CA ILE A 625 -20.80 -4.00 9.31
C ILE A 625 -22.30 -3.99 9.02
N ALA A 626 -23.13 -3.75 10.05
CA ALA A 626 -24.57 -3.64 9.92
C ALA A 626 -25.04 -2.27 9.43
N GLU A 627 -24.34 -1.16 9.69
CA GLU A 627 -24.67 0.13 9.04
C GLU A 627 -24.46 0.06 7.53
N ASN A 628 -23.47 -0.73 7.09
CA ASN A 628 -23.35 -1.15 5.70
C ASN A 628 -24.51 -2.07 5.24
N LEU A 629 -25.63 -2.18 5.97
CA LEU A 629 -26.91 -2.68 5.44
C LEU A 629 -27.55 -1.67 4.48
N GLU A 630 -27.34 -0.37 4.68
CA GLU A 630 -27.76 0.67 3.70
C GLU A 630 -27.00 0.48 2.37
N PHE A 631 -25.75 0.02 2.46
CA PHE A 631 -24.89 -0.43 1.34
C PHE A 631 -24.79 -1.97 1.23
N SER A 632 -25.72 -2.68 1.89
CA SER A 632 -25.96 -4.12 1.90
C SER A 632 -24.78 -5.11 1.67
N TYR A 633 -23.65 -4.91 2.35
CA TYR A 633 -22.56 -5.90 2.42
C TYR A 633 -23.04 -7.24 3.00
N LEU A 634 -23.85 -7.17 4.06
CA LEU A 634 -24.37 -8.36 4.77
C LEU A 634 -25.32 -9.23 3.95
N ASP A 635 -26.17 -8.68 3.07
CA ASP A 635 -27.14 -9.52 2.34
C ASP A 635 -26.52 -10.33 1.19
N ASN A 636 -25.32 -9.98 0.69
CA ASN A 636 -24.74 -10.61 -0.49
C ASN A 636 -23.27 -11.04 -0.30
N GLU A 637 -22.35 -10.08 -0.21
CA GLU A 637 -20.91 -10.38 -0.18
C GLU A 637 -20.54 -11.16 1.07
N PHE A 638 -21.03 -10.75 2.24
CA PHE A 638 -20.79 -11.49 3.48
C PHE A 638 -21.30 -12.94 3.41
N LYS A 639 -22.50 -13.17 2.84
CA LYS A 639 -23.06 -14.54 2.73
C LYS A 639 -22.28 -15.40 1.75
N LEU A 640 -21.78 -14.80 0.68
CA LEU A 640 -20.91 -15.47 -0.29
C LEU A 640 -19.56 -15.82 0.35
N GLU A 641 -18.99 -14.89 1.11
CA GLU A 641 -17.59 -14.93 1.56
C GLU A 641 -17.40 -15.63 2.91
N VAL A 642 -18.34 -15.45 3.84
CA VAL A 642 -18.27 -15.95 5.22
C VAL A 642 -19.36 -16.98 5.47
N GLY A 643 -20.58 -16.75 4.98
CA GLY A 643 -21.73 -17.65 5.10
C GLY A 643 -22.97 -16.95 5.68
N ASP A 644 -24.09 -17.67 5.73
CA ASP A 644 -25.36 -17.23 6.31
C ASP A 644 -25.61 -17.95 7.65
N SER A 645 -25.94 -17.21 8.72
CA SER A 645 -26.09 -17.82 10.05
C SER A 645 -27.30 -18.76 10.17
N LYS A 646 -28.28 -18.65 9.27
CA LYS A 646 -29.46 -19.52 9.20
C LYS A 646 -29.18 -20.72 8.30
N ASP A 647 -28.70 -20.47 7.09
CA ASP A 647 -28.51 -21.54 6.10
C ASP A 647 -27.24 -22.38 6.37
N ASP A 648 -26.20 -21.76 6.94
CA ASP A 648 -24.92 -22.40 7.29
C ASP A 648 -24.74 -22.54 8.83
N ALA A 649 -25.83 -22.76 9.57
CA ALA A 649 -25.83 -22.77 11.04
C ALA A 649 -24.81 -23.74 11.67
N GLU A 650 -24.63 -24.94 11.09
CA GLU A 650 -23.64 -25.92 11.55
C GLU A 650 -22.20 -25.41 11.38
N MET A 651 -21.91 -24.74 10.27
CA MET A 651 -20.60 -24.13 10.01
C MET A 651 -20.32 -23.05 11.06
N PHE A 652 -21.30 -22.19 11.33
CA PHE A 652 -21.18 -21.14 12.35
C PHE A 652 -21.00 -21.73 13.75
N GLN A 653 -21.68 -22.84 14.07
CA GLN A 653 -21.51 -23.53 15.35
C GLN A 653 -20.10 -24.13 15.50
N ARG A 654 -19.58 -24.77 14.44
CA ARG A 654 -18.27 -25.43 14.45
C ARG A 654 -17.10 -24.45 14.45
N PHE A 655 -17.24 -23.33 13.75
CA PHE A 655 -16.14 -22.39 13.50
C PHE A 655 -16.33 -21.04 14.20
N SER A 656 -17.05 -21.01 15.33
CA SER A 656 -17.08 -19.87 16.24
C SER A 656 -16.28 -20.18 17.51
N PRO A 657 -15.15 -19.49 17.77
CA PRO A 657 -14.32 -19.76 18.94
C PRO A 657 -15.05 -19.69 20.28
N ALA A 658 -15.91 -18.70 20.49
CA ALA A 658 -16.66 -18.54 21.74
C ALA A 658 -17.63 -19.69 22.03
N ARG A 659 -18.06 -20.42 20.99
CA ARG A 659 -18.94 -21.60 21.13
C ARG A 659 -18.18 -22.90 21.36
N ASN A 660 -16.85 -22.86 21.26
CA ASN A 660 -15.95 -24.01 21.35
C ASN A 660 -14.77 -23.75 22.31
N ALA A 661 -14.93 -22.81 23.25
CA ALA A 661 -13.87 -22.38 24.17
C ALA A 661 -13.38 -23.52 25.09
N ASP A 662 -14.21 -24.52 25.35
CA ASP A 662 -13.89 -25.73 26.11
C ASP A 662 -12.75 -26.55 25.50
N LYS A 663 -12.60 -26.51 24.17
CA LYS A 663 -11.54 -27.20 23.44
C LYS A 663 -10.17 -26.56 23.59
N ILE A 664 -10.11 -25.28 23.96
CA ILE A 664 -8.85 -24.53 24.08
C ILE A 664 -8.07 -25.05 25.31
N LYS A 665 -6.80 -25.40 25.08
CA LYS A 665 -5.84 -25.78 26.13
C LYS A 665 -4.75 -24.73 26.35
N ALA A 666 -4.37 -24.04 25.28
CA ALA A 666 -3.34 -23.01 25.26
C ALA A 666 -3.74 -21.75 26.06
N ALA A 667 -2.75 -20.94 26.43
CA ALA A 667 -2.99 -19.66 27.07
C ALA A 667 -3.59 -18.64 26.08
N VAL A 668 -4.52 -17.81 26.55
CA VAL A 668 -5.17 -16.77 25.73
C VAL A 668 -4.99 -15.42 26.39
N MET A 669 -4.45 -14.46 25.63
CA MET A 669 -4.61 -13.04 25.91
C MET A 669 -5.62 -12.46 24.92
N LEU A 670 -6.67 -11.82 25.43
CA LEU A 670 -7.72 -11.19 24.64
C LEU A 670 -7.82 -9.71 24.98
N THR A 671 -7.60 -8.86 23.98
CA THR A 671 -7.69 -7.41 24.16
C THR A 671 -8.73 -6.77 23.24
N MET A 672 -9.53 -5.85 23.77
CA MET A 672 -10.63 -5.22 23.03
C MET A 672 -10.61 -3.70 23.23
N GLY A 673 -11.12 -2.95 22.24
CA GLY A 673 -11.51 -1.56 22.41
C GLY A 673 -12.95 -1.46 22.93
N SER A 674 -13.23 -0.56 23.87
CA SER A 674 -14.60 -0.37 24.37
C SER A 674 -15.55 0.19 23.32
N ASP A 675 -15.02 0.94 22.36
CA ASP A 675 -15.78 1.74 21.38
C ASP A 675 -15.68 1.12 19.97
N ASP A 676 -15.26 -0.14 19.88
CA ASP A 676 -15.15 -0.86 18.62
C ASP A 676 -16.54 -1.03 18.00
N ARG A 677 -16.74 -0.42 16.83
CA ARG A 677 -17.99 -0.54 16.05
C ARG A 677 -17.91 -1.62 14.97
N ARG A 678 -16.72 -2.14 14.66
CA ARG A 678 -16.49 -3.15 13.62
C ARG A 678 -16.59 -4.55 14.21
N VAL A 679 -15.93 -4.78 15.35
CA VAL A 679 -16.08 -5.99 16.16
C VAL A 679 -16.44 -5.56 17.58
N PRO A 680 -17.73 -5.34 17.84
CA PRO A 680 -18.20 -4.84 19.12
C PRO A 680 -17.75 -5.64 20.33
N LEU A 681 -17.60 -4.95 21.48
CA LEU A 681 -17.08 -5.51 22.74
C LEU A 681 -17.77 -6.82 23.17
N ILE A 682 -19.05 -7.00 22.84
CA ILE A 682 -19.82 -8.23 23.09
C ILE A 682 -19.16 -9.49 22.53
N HIS A 683 -18.39 -9.40 21.43
CA HIS A 683 -17.57 -10.52 20.96
C HIS A 683 -16.57 -10.95 22.04
N GLY A 684 -15.82 -10.01 22.58
CA GLY A 684 -14.81 -10.29 23.59
C GLY A 684 -15.42 -10.75 24.91
N GLU A 685 -16.52 -10.13 25.35
CA GLU A 685 -17.25 -10.53 26.56
C GLU A 685 -17.76 -11.96 26.48
N LYS A 686 -18.38 -12.35 25.35
CA LYS A 686 -18.84 -13.73 25.14
C LYS A 686 -17.70 -14.74 25.17
N MET A 687 -16.54 -14.40 24.59
CA MET A 687 -15.37 -15.28 24.62
C MET A 687 -14.82 -15.42 26.04
N ARG A 688 -14.65 -14.31 26.76
CA ARG A 688 -14.23 -14.30 28.16
C ARG A 688 -15.15 -15.19 29.01
N ASP A 689 -16.46 -15.00 28.90
CA ASP A 689 -17.43 -15.73 29.71
C ASP A 689 -17.45 -17.22 29.35
N ALA A 690 -17.27 -17.57 28.07
CA ALA A 690 -17.14 -18.96 27.64
C ALA A 690 -15.87 -19.64 28.18
N MET A 691 -14.73 -18.95 28.17
CA MET A 691 -13.47 -19.44 28.74
C MET A 691 -13.58 -19.64 30.26
N VAL A 692 -14.13 -18.66 30.97
CA VAL A 692 -14.37 -18.74 32.42
C VAL A 692 -15.30 -19.90 32.76
N LYS A 693 -16.41 -20.05 32.03
CA LYS A 693 -17.35 -21.17 32.22
C LYS A 693 -16.69 -22.53 31.97
N ALA A 694 -15.75 -22.60 31.03
CA ALA A 694 -14.98 -23.81 30.74
C ALA A 694 -13.80 -24.04 31.71
N GLY A 695 -13.60 -23.17 32.71
CA GLY A 695 -12.49 -23.26 33.65
C GLY A 695 -11.12 -23.02 33.01
N LYS A 696 -11.07 -22.26 31.91
CA LYS A 696 -9.85 -21.96 31.15
C LYS A 696 -9.31 -20.58 31.51
N PRO A 697 -7.99 -20.42 31.72
CA PRO A 697 -7.39 -19.12 32.01
C PRO A 697 -7.44 -18.21 30.78
N ILE A 698 -7.72 -16.92 31.01
CA ILE A 698 -7.71 -15.88 29.99
C ILE A 698 -7.17 -14.57 30.59
N GLU A 699 -6.16 -13.97 29.96
CA GLU A 699 -5.78 -12.58 30.25
C GLU A 699 -6.72 -11.66 29.44
N TRP A 700 -7.53 -10.86 30.14
CA TRP A 700 -8.53 -10.00 29.54
C TRP A 700 -8.20 -8.52 29.78
N LYS A 701 -8.14 -7.72 28.71
CA LYS A 701 -7.90 -6.28 28.80
C LYS A 701 -8.81 -5.52 27.84
N VAL A 702 -9.58 -4.58 28.38
CA VAL A 702 -10.30 -3.57 27.59
C VAL A 702 -9.52 -2.26 27.65
N TYR A 703 -9.27 -1.66 26.49
CA TYR A 703 -8.79 -0.30 26.38
C TYR A 703 -10.00 0.62 26.21
N ALA A 704 -10.26 1.43 27.23
CA ALA A 704 -11.34 2.40 27.20
C ALA A 704 -11.04 3.49 26.16
N GLU A 705 -12.09 3.94 25.48
CA GLU A 705 -12.01 4.96 24.42
C GLU A 705 -10.99 4.58 23.33
N GLU A 706 -10.99 3.30 22.96
CA GLU A 706 -10.31 2.74 21.80
C GLU A 706 -11.30 1.85 21.03
N GLY A 707 -11.02 1.64 19.75
CA GLY A 707 -12.00 1.12 18.79
C GLY A 707 -11.49 -0.12 18.10
N HIS A 708 -11.64 -0.18 16.78
CA HIS A 708 -11.15 -1.30 15.98
C HIS A 708 -9.63 -1.23 15.72
N GLY A 709 -8.86 -1.10 16.79
CA GLY A 709 -7.43 -0.77 16.80
C GLY A 709 -7.14 0.26 17.89
N PHE A 710 -5.87 0.34 18.30
CA PHE A 710 -5.44 1.21 19.39
C PHE A 710 -4.70 2.43 18.84
N ASN A 711 -5.06 3.63 19.28
CA ASN A 711 -4.52 4.86 18.73
C ASN A 711 -3.71 5.69 19.73
N LYS A 712 -4.04 5.64 21.02
CA LYS A 712 -3.34 6.43 22.03
C LYS A 712 -1.98 5.81 22.33
N GLU A 713 -0.92 6.63 22.31
CA GLU A 713 0.46 6.16 22.46
C GLU A 713 0.68 5.34 23.74
N ALA A 714 0.04 5.72 24.84
CA ALA A 714 0.09 5.00 26.10
C ALA A 714 -0.55 3.60 26.01
N ASN A 715 -1.70 3.49 25.35
CA ASN A 715 -2.40 2.21 25.16
C ASN A 715 -1.62 1.30 24.23
N VAL A 716 -1.05 1.83 23.15
CA VAL A 716 -0.15 1.12 22.25
C VAL A 716 1.06 0.56 22.98
N THR A 717 1.69 1.39 23.81
CA THR A 717 2.87 0.98 24.59
C THR A 717 2.52 -0.12 25.59
N ASP A 718 1.40 0.01 26.33
CA ASP A 718 0.91 -1.04 27.24
C ASP A 718 0.58 -2.32 26.48
N PHE A 719 -0.13 -2.24 25.36
CA PHE A 719 -0.49 -3.38 24.51
C PHE A 719 0.72 -4.20 24.10
N TYR A 720 1.73 -3.58 23.48
CA TYR A 720 2.91 -4.31 23.04
C TYR A 720 3.83 -4.75 24.18
N THR A 721 3.84 -4.03 25.30
CA THR A 721 4.55 -4.46 26.51
C THR A 721 3.93 -5.73 27.09
N ARG A 722 2.58 -5.80 27.17
CA ARG A 722 1.84 -7.00 27.60
C ARG A 722 2.02 -8.16 26.63
N SER A 723 1.90 -7.90 25.32
CA SER A 723 2.12 -8.91 24.28
C SER A 723 3.46 -9.59 24.45
N LEU A 724 4.53 -8.79 24.60
CA LEU A 724 5.86 -9.33 24.76
C LEU A 724 6.00 -10.16 26.04
N ARG A 725 5.53 -9.64 27.18
CA ARG A 725 5.54 -10.38 28.45
C ARG A 725 4.84 -11.74 28.30
N PHE A 726 3.65 -11.73 27.69
CA PHE A 726 2.85 -12.93 27.45
C PHE A 726 3.60 -13.95 26.59
N TYR A 727 4.24 -13.52 25.50
CA TYR A 727 5.06 -14.43 24.69
C TYR A 727 6.30 -14.94 25.42
N ASP A 728 6.96 -14.09 26.20
CA ASP A 728 8.15 -14.47 26.98
C ASP A 728 7.82 -15.57 27.99
N GLU A 729 6.67 -15.46 28.67
CA GLU A 729 6.18 -16.44 29.63
C GLU A 729 5.89 -17.82 28.99
N HIS A 730 5.33 -17.83 27.77
CA HIS A 730 4.86 -19.07 27.14
C HIS A 730 5.87 -19.72 26.18
N ILE A 731 6.57 -18.92 25.38
CA ILE A 731 7.43 -19.40 24.29
C ILE A 731 8.79 -18.69 24.22
N GLY A 732 9.10 -17.79 25.15
CA GLY A 732 10.24 -16.87 25.09
C GLY A 732 11.60 -17.53 24.81
N PRO A 733 12.56 -16.80 24.21
CA PRO A 733 13.91 -17.30 23.95
C PRO A 733 14.64 -17.79 25.21
N ASN A 734 14.35 -17.17 26.37
CA ASN A 734 14.97 -17.48 27.66
C ASN A 734 14.22 -18.55 28.48
N ARG A 735 13.14 -19.13 27.94
CA ARG A 735 12.39 -20.18 28.64
C ARG A 735 13.27 -21.43 28.74
N LYS A 736 13.65 -21.81 29.97
CA LYS A 736 14.26 -23.13 30.21
C LYS A 736 13.26 -24.19 29.76
N LYS A 737 13.68 -25.15 28.93
CA LYS A 737 12.87 -26.33 28.60
C LYS A 737 12.42 -26.94 29.92
N GLN A 738 11.11 -27.01 30.16
CA GLN A 738 10.63 -27.82 31.27
C GLN A 738 11.07 -29.27 31.00
N PRO A 739 11.67 -29.94 32.00
CA PRO A 739 12.25 -31.27 31.84
C PRO A 739 11.24 -32.31 31.37
#